data_AF-A0A7Y5SMJ8-F1
#
_entry.id   AF-A0A7Y5SMJ8-F1
#
_cell.length_a   1.000
_cell.length_b   1.000
_cell.length_c   1.000
_cell.angle_alpha   90.00
_cell.angle_beta   90.00
_cell.angle_gamma   90.00
#
_symmetry.space_group_name_H-M   'P 1'
#
loop_
_entity.id
_entity.type
_entity.pdbx_description
1 polymer ?
#
loop_
_entity_poly.entity_id
_entity_poly.type
_entity_poly.pdbx_seq_one_letter_code
_entity_poly.pdbx_strand_id
1 'polypeptide(L)'
;MGRRPNWRWVVCFAAVASAGAICRLAAVPSALVEVPTGQTSPAVEGDRPLPATARPLPGEQAGSPLDPQGSGPLRKTADPVSFGAEAVEQRLRGAVRYLASDELQGRGLGTAGIDLAAEHIAEAFIAAGLRTDLYRGKPFQEFSIAKRLVLGDSNRMEIGTHQGERLPLAVSRDYTPLSFSRAGAFDLPLAFVGYGITAPELGYDDYAGIEAAGKAVIVLRHEPRQEDAGGVFKGPSNTEHAYLPRKISNAVRHGAAGVVFCTDRGSLGERPAEERSTDHAEVQDDPLLKFPVRGYVGDRRVPVFHCQRSVIDPLIRSAAGKGLAQLESEIDGDLVPRSTDLGGWRIRGEVSLKYVGRAIKNVVAVLDGKGPLAEEAIVLGAHYDHLGMGGMGSLAPGTGAVHNGADDNASGTAVLTEVARSLAARPNRPSRSIVFVAFSAEESGLIGSEYYVRNPLVPLKKTVAMINFDMVGRLRQETLTIHGIESAAEFGPLVSSLGGRYGFRVRKSPAMFGPSDHLAFYMANVPVLHFFTGLHKDYHRPSDDYEKLDYDGMRRIAEMSAELVSQLATAKDRPRFASPFEGLVDFIEPIAPESARTRPRQAFLGVVRDPNYRGPGFAVRQITKSGPAEKSGLQAGDVVIQLGDTVIRESEDLTPCVRAMRPGQRAPLVIERHGTRFELEVTLEAK
;
A
#
# COMPACT_ATOMS: atom_id res chain seq x y z
N MET A 1 17.50 -28.79 34.34
CA MET A 1 17.75 -27.37 34.01
C MET A 1 17.42 -27.16 32.54
N GLY A 2 16.21 -26.64 32.27
CA GLY A 2 15.60 -26.61 30.94
C GLY A 2 16.04 -25.41 30.09
N ARG A 3 16.34 -25.68 28.81
CA ARG A 3 16.62 -24.69 27.78
C ARG A 3 15.31 -24.07 27.28
N ARG A 4 15.25 -22.74 27.24
CA ARG A 4 14.15 -21.96 26.62
C ARG A 4 14.41 -21.80 25.11
N PRO A 5 13.39 -21.87 24.23
CA PRO A 5 13.54 -21.49 22.82
C PRO A 5 13.23 -20.01 22.60
N ASN A 6 14.06 -19.36 21.78
CA ASN A 6 13.91 -17.98 21.30
C ASN A 6 12.95 -17.92 20.11
N TRP A 7 11.96 -17.02 20.16
CA TRP A 7 11.01 -16.75 19.07
C TRP A 7 11.42 -15.47 18.32
N ARG A 8 11.51 -15.52 16.98
CA ARG A 8 11.74 -14.35 16.11
C ARG A 8 10.43 -13.98 15.39
N TRP A 9 10.09 -12.69 15.43
CA TRP A 9 8.92 -12.09 14.79
C TRP A 9 9.23 -11.70 13.34
N VAL A 10 8.29 -11.92 12.43
CA VAL A 10 8.34 -11.45 11.03
C VAL A 10 7.12 -10.56 10.81
N VAL A 11 7.34 -9.27 10.53
CA VAL A 11 6.32 -8.29 10.16
C VAL A 11 6.48 -7.99 8.67
N CYS A 12 5.45 -8.20 7.87
CA CYS A 12 5.45 -7.95 6.42
C CYS A 12 4.74 -6.64 6.10
N PHE A 13 5.47 -5.66 5.53
CA PHE A 13 4.90 -4.47 4.92
C PHE A 13 4.54 -4.75 3.46
N ALA A 14 3.27 -4.53 3.08
CA ALA A 14 2.83 -4.56 1.69
C ALA A 14 2.58 -3.12 1.19
N ALA A 15 3.23 -2.71 0.11
CA ALA A 15 3.01 -1.43 -0.55
C ALA A 15 2.13 -1.61 -1.79
N VAL A 16 1.00 -0.91 -1.86
CA VAL A 16 0.09 -0.92 -3.03
C VAL A 16 -0.04 0.48 -3.64
N ALA A 17 0.20 0.56 -4.95
CA ALA A 17 0.15 1.75 -5.80
C ALA A 17 -1.25 1.94 -6.43
N SER A 18 -1.72 3.19 -6.58
CA SER A 18 -2.93 3.56 -7.34
C SER A 18 -2.67 4.77 -8.23
N ALA A 19 -3.19 4.74 -9.46
CA ALA A 19 -2.91 5.66 -10.56
C ALA A 19 -3.85 6.88 -10.59
N GLY A 20 -3.30 8.06 -10.86
CA GLY A 20 -4.05 9.29 -11.11
C GLY A 20 -4.36 9.51 -12.59
N ALA A 21 -5.57 9.97 -12.88
CA ALA A 21 -5.98 10.51 -14.18
C ALA A 21 -5.92 12.04 -14.10
N ILE A 22 -5.23 12.68 -15.06
CA ILE A 22 -5.25 14.15 -15.24
C ILE A 22 -5.78 14.44 -16.65
N CYS A 23 -6.93 15.11 -16.69
CA CYS A 23 -7.46 15.78 -17.88
C CYS A 23 -6.50 16.88 -18.34
N ARG A 24 -6.07 16.83 -19.61
CA ARG A 24 -5.44 17.97 -20.28
C ARG A 24 -6.53 18.79 -20.98
N LEU A 25 -6.73 20.02 -20.50
CA LEU A 25 -7.38 21.10 -21.24
C LEU A 25 -6.46 21.49 -22.41
N ALA A 26 -6.96 21.34 -23.64
CA ALA A 26 -6.38 21.94 -24.83
C ALA A 26 -7.20 23.20 -25.16
N ALA A 27 -6.53 24.34 -25.17
CA ALA A 27 -7.05 25.59 -25.71
C ALA A 27 -7.14 25.50 -27.24
N VAL A 28 -8.25 25.96 -27.81
CA VAL A 28 -8.43 26.22 -29.25
C VAL A 28 -9.03 27.63 -29.37
N PRO A 29 -8.57 28.46 -30.33
CA PRO A 29 -8.84 29.89 -30.33
C PRO A 29 -10.18 30.25 -30.98
N SER A 30 -10.60 31.47 -30.64
CA SER A 30 -11.80 32.19 -31.04
C SER A 30 -12.09 32.16 -32.55
N ALA A 31 -13.34 31.87 -32.89
CA ALA A 31 -13.97 32.34 -34.12
C ALA A 31 -15.42 32.73 -33.82
N LEU A 32 -15.75 33.97 -34.17
CA LEU A 32 -17.08 34.57 -34.21
C LEU A 32 -18.05 33.72 -35.05
N VAL A 33 -19.35 33.71 -34.71
CA VAL A 33 -20.47 33.97 -35.63
C VAL A 33 -21.80 34.04 -34.84
N GLU A 34 -22.44 35.19 -35.05
CA GLU A 34 -23.84 35.64 -34.98
C GLU A 34 -24.95 34.88 -34.22
N VAL A 35 -25.69 35.70 -33.47
CA VAL A 35 -27.01 35.47 -32.87
C VAL A 35 -28.11 35.82 -33.88
N PRO A 36 -29.27 35.14 -33.86
CA PRO A 36 -30.53 35.78 -34.20
C PRO A 36 -31.49 35.88 -33.00
N THR A 37 -32.00 37.08 -32.87
CA THR A 37 -33.03 37.63 -31.99
C THR A 37 -34.40 36.95 -32.07
N GLY A 38 -35.17 37.00 -30.97
CA GLY A 38 -36.64 37.04 -31.06
C GLY A 38 -37.42 36.74 -29.77
N GLN A 39 -37.96 37.81 -29.15
CA GLN A 39 -39.30 37.94 -28.54
C GLN A 39 -39.70 36.97 -27.40
N THR A 40 -40.30 37.33 -26.26
CA THR A 40 -41.05 38.51 -25.75
C THR A 40 -41.34 38.26 -24.26
N SER A 41 -41.33 39.31 -23.42
CA SER A 41 -41.95 39.32 -22.08
C SER A 41 -43.43 39.73 -22.15
N PRO A 42 -44.19 39.56 -21.05
CA PRO A 42 -44.60 40.73 -20.23
C PRO A 42 -44.39 40.47 -18.72
N ALA A 43 -43.76 41.41 -17.98
CA ALA A 43 -44.30 42.56 -17.24
C ALA A 43 -44.95 42.17 -15.88
N VAL A 44 -44.40 42.50 -14.70
CA VAL A 44 -44.21 43.78 -13.96
C VAL A 44 -45.26 43.89 -12.81
N GLU A 45 -44.76 44.04 -11.58
CA GLU A 45 -45.27 44.81 -10.39
C GLU A 45 -44.84 44.08 -9.09
N GLY A 46 -44.30 44.69 -8.04
CA GLY A 46 -44.13 46.09 -7.67
C GLY A 46 -43.22 46.22 -6.43
N ASP A 47 -42.81 47.46 -6.18
CA ASP A 47 -41.70 47.92 -5.34
C ASP A 47 -42.12 48.18 -3.86
N ARG A 48 -41.26 47.77 -2.89
CA ARG A 48 -40.94 48.39 -1.56
C ARG A 48 -42.00 48.54 -0.42
N PRO A 49 -41.61 48.89 0.84
CA PRO A 49 -40.29 48.88 1.51
C PRO A 49 -40.25 48.23 2.93
N LEU A 50 -39.02 48.03 3.44
CA LEU A 50 -38.67 47.76 4.84
C LEU A 50 -38.97 48.95 5.77
N PRO A 51 -39.15 48.72 7.09
CA PRO A 51 -38.73 49.68 8.09
C PRO A 51 -37.65 49.11 9.03
N ALA A 52 -36.65 49.96 9.26
CA ALA A 52 -35.66 49.86 10.31
C ALA A 52 -36.23 50.34 11.64
N THR A 53 -35.84 49.70 12.75
CA THR A 53 -35.70 50.37 14.05
C THR A 53 -34.56 49.72 14.84
N ALA A 54 -33.52 50.51 15.08
CA ALA A 54 -32.41 50.22 15.97
C ALA A 54 -32.51 51.10 17.22
N ARG A 55 -32.11 50.55 18.39
CA ARG A 55 -31.41 51.16 19.56
C ARG A 55 -31.87 50.52 20.89
N PRO A 56 -31.09 50.62 22.00
CA PRO A 56 -29.63 50.65 22.13
C PRO A 56 -29.11 49.68 23.23
N LEU A 57 -27.79 49.47 23.27
CA LEU A 57 -27.05 48.77 24.33
C LEU A 57 -26.90 49.63 25.61
N PRO A 58 -26.87 48.99 26.78
CA PRO A 58 -25.95 49.35 27.87
C PRO A 58 -25.11 48.10 28.22
N GLY A 59 -23.83 48.14 28.57
CA GLY A 59 -22.93 49.16 29.09
C GLY A 59 -21.76 48.36 29.67
N GLU A 60 -20.53 48.73 29.33
CA GLU A 60 -19.32 48.11 29.88
C GLU A 60 -19.21 48.42 31.38
N GLN A 61 -18.93 47.40 32.18
CA GLN A 61 -18.20 47.55 33.44
C GLN A 61 -17.06 46.54 33.49
N ALA A 62 -15.87 47.06 33.74
CA ALA A 62 -14.64 46.32 33.88
C ALA A 62 -14.47 45.76 35.30
N GLY A 63 -13.94 44.53 35.40
CA GLY A 63 -13.01 44.12 36.45
C GLY A 63 -13.52 43.17 37.53
N SER A 64 -13.12 41.89 37.46
CA SER A 64 -12.32 41.20 38.51
C SER A 64 -12.02 39.73 38.13
N PRO A 65 -10.94 39.12 38.67
CA PRO A 65 -10.28 37.95 38.09
C PRO A 65 -10.80 36.59 38.60
N LEU A 66 -10.71 35.59 37.71
CA LEU A 66 -10.61 34.13 37.88
C LEU A 66 -11.26 33.46 39.12
N ASP A 67 -12.24 32.61 38.85
CA ASP A 67 -12.54 31.42 39.65
C ASP A 67 -12.55 30.17 38.74
N PRO A 68 -11.62 29.20 38.88
CA PRO A 68 -11.54 28.03 38.01
C PRO A 68 -12.27 26.84 38.62
N GLN A 69 -13.54 26.97 39.01
CA GLN A 69 -14.38 25.82 39.36
C GLN A 69 -15.84 26.05 38.92
N GLY A 70 -16.25 25.36 37.85
CA GLY A 70 -17.59 25.47 37.31
C GLY A 70 -17.89 24.43 36.23
N SER A 71 -17.55 23.17 36.47
CA SER A 71 -18.12 22.05 35.72
C SER A 71 -19.61 21.93 36.06
N GLY A 72 -20.46 22.60 35.27
CA GLY A 72 -21.90 22.35 35.31
C GLY A 72 -22.19 20.85 35.10
N PRO A 73 -23.18 20.26 35.80
CA PRO A 73 -23.47 18.84 35.66
C PRO A 73 -23.89 18.53 34.22
N LEU A 74 -23.23 17.54 33.62
CA LEU A 74 -23.63 16.93 32.36
C LEU A 74 -25.12 16.58 32.46
N ARG A 75 -25.93 17.11 31.54
CA ARG A 75 -27.37 16.78 31.45
C ARG A 75 -27.50 15.26 31.37
N LYS A 76 -28.29 14.65 32.27
CA LYS A 76 -28.81 13.30 32.10
C LYS A 76 -29.50 13.24 30.74
N THR A 77 -28.90 12.54 29.78
CA THR A 77 -29.56 12.18 28.54
C THR A 77 -30.78 11.31 28.88
N ALA A 78 -31.88 11.47 28.13
CA ALA A 78 -33.09 10.67 28.29
C ALA A 78 -32.78 9.17 28.40
N ASP A 79 -33.55 8.46 29.23
CA ASP A 79 -33.33 7.04 29.52
C ASP A 79 -33.17 6.25 28.21
N PRO A 80 -32.10 5.44 28.07
CA PRO A 80 -31.90 4.66 26.85
C PRO A 80 -33.06 3.70 26.67
N VAL A 81 -33.41 3.42 25.41
CA VAL A 81 -34.17 2.21 25.08
C VAL A 81 -33.29 1.04 25.52
N SER A 82 -33.57 0.50 26.70
CA SER A 82 -32.82 -0.60 27.27
C SER A 82 -33.37 -1.89 26.69
N PHE A 83 -32.66 -2.44 25.71
CA PHE A 83 -32.88 -3.83 25.33
C PHE A 83 -32.47 -4.70 26.53
N GLY A 84 -33.27 -5.72 26.85
CA GLY A 84 -32.90 -6.66 27.91
C GLY A 84 -31.53 -7.28 27.63
N ALA A 85 -30.66 -7.36 28.64
CA ALA A 85 -29.28 -7.80 28.50
C ALA A 85 -29.16 -9.15 27.75
N GLU A 86 -30.01 -10.10 28.11
CA GLU A 86 -30.07 -11.42 27.47
C GLU A 86 -30.37 -11.32 25.96
N ALA A 87 -31.29 -10.44 25.55
CA ALA A 87 -31.62 -10.27 24.13
C ALA A 87 -30.46 -9.65 23.35
N VAL A 88 -29.68 -8.76 23.96
CA VAL A 88 -28.47 -8.20 23.35
C VAL A 88 -27.41 -9.29 23.18
N GLU A 89 -27.14 -10.07 24.22
CA GLU A 89 -26.18 -11.17 24.17
C GLU A 89 -26.56 -12.24 23.16
N GLN A 90 -27.85 -12.58 23.06
CA GLN A 90 -28.35 -13.51 22.05
C GLN A 90 -28.11 -13.00 20.62
N ARG A 91 -28.34 -11.71 20.35
CA ARG A 91 -28.05 -11.12 19.03
C ARG A 91 -26.56 -11.10 18.72
N LEU A 92 -25.72 -10.69 19.68
CA LEU A 92 -24.27 -10.72 19.52
C LEU A 92 -23.77 -12.14 19.24
N ARG A 93 -24.26 -13.12 19.98
CA ARG A 93 -23.94 -14.55 19.78
C ARG A 93 -24.41 -15.06 18.43
N GLY A 94 -25.60 -14.68 17.99
CA GLY A 94 -26.12 -15.03 16.66
C GLY A 94 -25.25 -14.46 15.54
N ALA A 95 -24.91 -13.17 15.63
CA ALA A 95 -24.07 -12.49 14.64
C ALA A 95 -22.66 -13.11 14.56
N VAL A 96 -22.00 -13.32 15.71
CA VAL A 96 -20.67 -13.96 15.73
C VAL A 96 -20.73 -15.38 15.19
N ARG A 97 -21.71 -16.20 15.61
CA ARG A 97 -21.85 -17.58 15.14
C ARG A 97 -21.98 -17.68 13.62
N TYR A 98 -22.77 -16.79 13.03
CA TYR A 98 -22.91 -16.76 11.58
C TYR A 98 -21.60 -16.29 10.93
N LEU A 99 -21.10 -15.12 11.34
CA LEU A 99 -19.90 -14.51 10.77
C LEU A 99 -18.69 -15.45 10.86
N ALA A 100 -18.51 -16.14 11.97
CA ALA A 100 -17.41 -17.06 12.22
C ALA A 100 -17.74 -18.53 11.88
N SER A 101 -18.74 -18.78 11.02
CA SER A 101 -19.03 -20.14 10.57
C SER A 101 -18.10 -20.59 9.45
N ASP A 102 -17.84 -21.89 9.37
CA ASP A 102 -17.09 -22.51 8.27
C ASP A 102 -17.74 -22.25 6.89
N GLU A 103 -19.07 -22.05 6.85
CA GLU A 103 -19.82 -21.67 5.64
C GLU A 103 -19.30 -20.37 5.03
N LEU A 104 -18.86 -19.42 5.87
CA LEU A 104 -18.27 -18.17 5.43
C LEU A 104 -16.79 -18.28 5.10
N GLN A 105 -16.22 -19.49 5.09
CA GLN A 105 -14.88 -19.77 4.53
C GLN A 105 -13.81 -18.83 5.10
N GLY A 106 -13.91 -18.48 6.38
CA GLY A 106 -13.01 -17.56 7.07
C GLY A 106 -13.00 -16.13 6.53
N ARG A 107 -14.05 -15.73 5.80
CA ARG A 107 -14.26 -14.41 5.20
C ARG A 107 -13.03 -13.94 4.40
N GLY A 108 -12.34 -14.89 3.79
CA GLY A 108 -11.11 -14.66 3.04
C GLY A 108 -11.39 -13.84 1.79
N LEU A 109 -10.48 -12.92 1.46
CA LEU A 109 -10.61 -12.09 0.27
C LEU A 109 -10.81 -12.96 -0.98
N GLY A 110 -11.95 -12.79 -1.66
CA GLY A 110 -12.35 -13.52 -2.87
C GLY A 110 -12.89 -14.93 -2.68
N THR A 111 -13.26 -15.28 -1.46
CA THR A 111 -14.16 -16.41 -1.17
C THR A 111 -15.62 -15.99 -1.40
N ALA A 112 -16.55 -16.94 -1.47
CA ALA A 112 -17.98 -16.59 -1.44
C ALA A 112 -18.40 -16.06 -0.07
N GLY A 113 -17.73 -16.54 0.98
CA GLY A 113 -18.05 -16.19 2.36
C GLY A 113 -17.84 -14.72 2.73
N ILE A 114 -16.87 -14.01 2.12
CA ILE A 114 -16.75 -12.56 2.33
C ILE A 114 -17.92 -11.79 1.71
N ASP A 115 -18.49 -12.27 0.60
CA ASP A 115 -19.67 -11.65 -0.01
C ASP A 115 -20.93 -11.89 0.82
N LEU A 116 -21.11 -13.12 1.32
CA LEU A 116 -22.20 -13.48 2.23
C LEU A 116 -22.12 -12.70 3.55
N ALA A 117 -20.92 -12.52 4.11
CA ALA A 117 -20.73 -11.69 5.31
C ALA A 117 -21.13 -10.23 5.03
N ALA A 118 -20.76 -9.67 3.88
CA ALA A 118 -21.12 -8.31 3.50
C ALA A 118 -22.64 -8.12 3.37
N GLU A 119 -23.34 -9.10 2.77
CA GLU A 119 -24.80 -9.11 2.66
C GLU A 119 -25.47 -9.19 4.03
N HIS A 120 -25.02 -10.09 4.90
CA HIS A 120 -25.54 -10.23 6.27
C HIS A 120 -25.40 -8.94 7.08
N ILE A 121 -24.25 -8.26 6.99
CA ILE A 121 -24.03 -6.97 7.67
C ILE A 121 -24.96 -5.90 7.10
N ALA A 122 -25.12 -5.85 5.77
CA ALA A 122 -26.04 -4.91 5.12
C ALA A 122 -27.50 -5.13 5.58
N GLU A 123 -27.93 -6.39 5.67
CA GLU A 123 -29.25 -6.75 6.19
C GLU A 123 -29.42 -6.33 7.65
N ALA A 124 -28.39 -6.52 8.49
CA ALA A 124 -28.42 -6.07 9.88
C ALA A 124 -28.59 -4.54 9.98
N PHE A 125 -27.93 -3.77 9.12
CA PHE A 125 -28.10 -2.32 9.04
C PHE A 125 -29.49 -1.91 8.52
N ILE A 126 -30.02 -2.59 7.51
CA ILE A 126 -31.38 -2.35 6.99
C ILE A 126 -32.41 -2.64 8.08
N ALA A 127 -32.27 -3.77 8.78
CA ALA A 127 -33.15 -4.16 9.89
C ALA A 127 -33.06 -3.23 11.10
N ALA A 128 -31.98 -2.44 11.23
CA ALA A 128 -31.87 -1.38 12.21
C ALA A 128 -32.55 -0.07 11.78
N GLY A 129 -33.05 0.02 10.53
CA GLY A 129 -33.71 1.21 9.99
C GLY A 129 -32.73 2.28 9.49
N LEU A 130 -31.49 1.90 9.17
CA LEU A 130 -30.46 2.81 8.68
C LEU A 130 -30.60 3.06 7.18
N ARG A 131 -30.10 4.21 6.73
CA ARG A 131 -30.03 4.56 5.32
C ARG A 131 -28.87 3.84 4.65
N THR A 132 -29.16 3.04 3.62
CA THR A 132 -28.20 2.15 2.94
C THR A 132 -28.14 2.34 1.43
N ASP A 133 -28.94 3.23 0.85
CA ASP A 133 -28.99 3.58 -0.58
C ASP A 133 -27.87 4.57 -0.98
N LEU A 134 -26.63 4.28 -0.58
CA LEU A 134 -25.51 5.24 -0.58
C LEU A 134 -24.67 5.22 -1.86
N TYR A 135 -24.45 4.04 -2.42
CA TYR A 135 -23.59 3.82 -3.59
C TYR A 135 -24.42 3.23 -4.72
N ARG A 136 -24.98 4.10 -5.57
CA ARG A 136 -25.91 3.71 -6.66
C ARG A 136 -27.11 2.90 -6.14
N GLY A 137 -27.68 3.34 -5.01
CA GLY A 137 -28.81 2.67 -4.36
C GLY A 137 -28.45 1.42 -3.55
N LYS A 138 -27.16 1.18 -3.27
CA LYS A 138 -26.67 0.02 -2.50
C LYS A 138 -25.77 0.44 -1.32
N PRO A 139 -25.62 -0.43 -0.30
CA PRO A 139 -24.74 -0.16 0.85
C PRO A 139 -23.25 -0.35 0.56
N PHE A 140 -22.89 -0.80 -0.65
CA PHE A 140 -21.55 -1.29 -0.94
C PHE A 140 -20.67 -0.22 -1.59
N GLN A 141 -19.63 0.22 -0.86
CA GLN A 141 -18.54 0.98 -1.45
C GLN A 141 -17.58 0.01 -2.13
N GLU A 142 -17.78 -0.25 -3.42
CA GLU A 142 -16.96 -1.19 -4.21
C GLU A 142 -15.63 -0.57 -4.66
N PHE A 143 -14.55 -1.35 -4.56
CA PHE A 143 -13.21 -1.00 -5.04
C PHE A 143 -12.42 -2.27 -5.38
N SER A 144 -11.15 -2.13 -5.77
CA SER A 144 -10.33 -3.29 -6.16
C SER A 144 -8.99 -3.32 -5.45
N ILE A 145 -8.65 -4.47 -4.88
CA ILE A 145 -7.34 -4.73 -4.28
C ILE A 145 -6.39 -5.39 -5.27
N ALA A 146 -5.11 -5.02 -5.13
CA ALA A 146 -3.93 -5.54 -5.83
C ALA A 146 -4.15 -6.06 -7.25
N LYS A 147 -3.84 -5.20 -8.21
CA LYS A 147 -3.57 -5.55 -9.61
C LYS A 147 -2.36 -6.51 -9.67
N ARG A 148 -2.57 -7.83 -9.56
CA ARG A 148 -1.52 -8.83 -9.83
C ARG A 148 -1.18 -8.73 -11.31
N LEU A 149 0.08 -8.44 -11.60
CA LEU A 149 0.57 -8.53 -12.97
C LEU A 149 0.62 -10.02 -13.36
N VAL A 150 -0.09 -10.38 -14.42
CA VAL A 150 -0.08 -11.70 -15.07
C VAL A 150 0.30 -11.51 -16.54
N LEU A 151 0.75 -12.59 -17.19
CA LEU A 151 0.88 -12.61 -18.64
C LEU A 151 -0.53 -12.58 -19.26
N GLY A 152 -0.73 -11.76 -20.28
CA GLY A 152 -1.93 -11.77 -21.10
C GLY A 152 -1.90 -12.86 -22.17
N ASP A 153 -3.04 -13.10 -22.80
CA ASP A 153 -3.22 -14.24 -23.71
C ASP A 153 -2.50 -14.07 -25.07
N SER A 154 -2.14 -12.83 -25.43
CA SER A 154 -1.54 -12.51 -26.74
C SER A 154 -0.01 -12.62 -26.78
N ASN A 155 0.64 -13.11 -25.72
CA ASN A 155 2.10 -13.25 -25.69
C ASN A 155 2.54 -14.25 -26.77
N ARG A 156 3.39 -13.77 -27.69
CA ARG A 156 4.02 -14.59 -28.74
C ARG A 156 5.41 -14.06 -29.05
N MET A 157 6.30 -14.94 -29.45
CA MET A 157 7.65 -14.58 -29.87
C MET A 157 8.14 -15.57 -30.92
N GLU A 158 8.83 -15.05 -31.92
CA GLU A 158 9.52 -15.83 -32.94
C GLU A 158 10.93 -15.28 -33.14
N ILE A 159 11.86 -16.15 -33.50
CA ILE A 159 13.24 -15.80 -33.80
C ILE A 159 13.63 -16.35 -35.18
N GLY A 160 14.34 -15.57 -35.97
CA GLY A 160 14.72 -15.98 -37.33
C GLY A 160 15.40 -14.88 -38.13
N THR A 161 15.89 -15.24 -39.31
CA THR A 161 16.48 -14.28 -40.25
C THR A 161 15.42 -13.66 -41.16
N HIS A 162 15.79 -12.68 -41.98
CA HIS A 162 14.86 -12.07 -42.94
C HIS A 162 14.41 -13.03 -44.07
N GLN A 163 15.24 -14.01 -44.43
CA GLN A 163 15.03 -14.92 -45.57
C GLN A 163 14.88 -16.40 -45.17
N GLY A 164 15.11 -16.74 -43.91
CA GLY A 164 15.07 -18.11 -43.40
C GLY A 164 13.75 -18.48 -42.71
N GLU A 165 13.70 -19.74 -42.27
CA GLU A 165 12.61 -20.25 -41.43
C GLU A 165 12.56 -19.49 -40.10
N ARG A 166 11.33 -19.23 -39.63
CA ARG A 166 11.08 -18.56 -38.36
C ARG A 166 10.77 -19.62 -37.32
N LEU A 167 11.49 -19.61 -36.20
CA LEU A 167 11.27 -20.50 -35.09
C LEU A 167 10.28 -19.84 -34.11
N PRO A 168 9.02 -20.33 -34.00
CA PRO A 168 8.10 -19.88 -32.96
C PRO A 168 8.56 -20.40 -31.60
N LEU A 169 8.49 -19.54 -30.59
CA LEU A 169 8.89 -19.85 -29.22
C LEU A 169 7.65 -19.91 -28.31
N ALA A 170 7.60 -20.92 -27.44
CA ALA A 170 6.54 -21.11 -26.47
C ALA A 170 6.86 -20.41 -25.15
N VAL A 171 5.88 -19.64 -24.65
CA VAL A 171 5.94 -18.97 -23.36
C VAL A 171 6.08 -19.99 -22.23
N SER A 172 6.92 -19.68 -21.24
CA SER A 172 7.24 -20.53 -20.07
C SER A 172 7.91 -21.87 -20.38
N ARG A 173 8.18 -22.17 -21.65
CA ARG A 173 9.02 -23.29 -22.08
C ARG A 173 10.33 -22.79 -22.67
N ASP A 174 10.24 -21.99 -23.73
CA ASP A 174 11.41 -21.50 -24.48
C ASP A 174 11.84 -20.11 -24.00
N TYR A 175 10.87 -19.30 -23.55
CA TYR A 175 11.11 -17.96 -23.01
C TYR A 175 10.04 -17.51 -22.02
N THR A 176 10.39 -16.53 -21.18
CA THR A 176 9.44 -15.83 -20.30
C THR A 176 9.61 -14.31 -20.45
N PRO A 177 8.56 -13.56 -20.85
CA PRO A 177 8.55 -12.10 -20.70
C PRO A 177 8.72 -11.71 -19.24
N LEU A 178 9.51 -10.69 -18.92
CA LEU A 178 9.73 -10.27 -17.53
C LEU A 178 8.73 -9.18 -17.09
N SER A 179 8.51 -9.04 -15.78
CA SER A 179 7.47 -8.15 -15.18
C SER A 179 7.66 -6.65 -15.47
N PHE A 180 8.84 -6.27 -15.93
CA PHE A 180 9.24 -4.91 -16.33
C PHE A 180 9.39 -4.77 -17.86
N SER A 181 8.93 -5.74 -18.64
CA SER A 181 8.89 -5.68 -20.10
C SER A 181 7.87 -4.64 -20.60
N ARG A 182 8.22 -3.87 -21.64
CA ARG A 182 7.27 -3.03 -22.37
C ARG A 182 6.23 -3.90 -23.07
N ALA A 183 4.96 -3.61 -22.84
CA ALA A 183 3.86 -4.26 -23.57
C ALA A 183 3.75 -3.75 -25.02
N GLY A 184 3.21 -4.59 -25.90
CA GLY A 184 2.98 -4.30 -27.31
C GLY A 184 3.87 -5.09 -28.26
N ALA A 185 3.71 -4.80 -29.55
CA ALA A 185 4.46 -5.45 -30.61
C ALA A 185 5.92 -4.99 -30.66
N PHE A 186 6.78 -5.88 -31.16
CA PHE A 186 8.19 -5.61 -31.41
C PHE A 186 8.69 -6.42 -32.61
N ASP A 187 9.65 -5.85 -33.33
CA ASP A 187 10.43 -6.50 -34.39
C ASP A 187 11.83 -5.88 -34.37
N LEU A 188 12.79 -6.59 -33.79
CA LEU A 188 14.11 -6.05 -33.45
C LEU A 188 15.23 -6.94 -34.00
N PRO A 189 16.27 -6.36 -34.64
CA PRO A 189 17.51 -7.08 -34.92
C PRO A 189 18.22 -7.47 -33.62
N LEU A 190 19.06 -8.51 -33.66
CA LEU A 190 19.75 -9.04 -32.49
C LEU A 190 21.26 -8.73 -32.50
N ALA A 191 21.81 -8.50 -31.32
CA ALA A 191 23.25 -8.46 -31.06
C ALA A 191 23.55 -9.20 -29.75
N PHE A 192 24.72 -9.81 -29.63
CA PHE A 192 25.19 -10.41 -28.38
C PHE A 192 26.19 -9.47 -27.71
N VAL A 193 26.00 -9.20 -26.41
CA VAL A 193 26.83 -8.25 -25.65
C VAL A 193 27.40 -8.88 -24.38
N GLY A 194 27.86 -10.13 -24.44
CA GLY A 194 28.50 -10.78 -23.30
C GLY A 194 27.62 -10.74 -22.04
N TYR A 195 28.16 -10.21 -20.94
CA TYR A 195 27.42 -10.01 -19.69
C TYR A 195 26.67 -8.67 -19.63
N GLY A 196 26.76 -7.82 -20.66
CA GLY A 196 26.09 -6.53 -20.74
C GLY A 196 26.60 -5.50 -19.73
N ILE A 197 27.88 -5.58 -19.35
CA ILE A 197 28.51 -4.73 -18.33
C ILE A 197 29.29 -3.61 -19.00
N THR A 198 29.15 -2.39 -18.47
CA THR A 198 30.05 -1.27 -18.75
C THR A 198 30.60 -0.79 -17.41
N ALA A 199 31.85 -1.13 -17.14
CA ALA A 199 32.57 -0.87 -15.90
C ALA A 199 33.98 -0.31 -16.23
N PRO A 200 34.09 0.96 -16.67
CA PRO A 200 35.37 1.58 -16.99
C PRO A 200 36.36 1.53 -15.81
N GLU A 201 35.86 1.57 -14.57
CA GLU A 201 36.62 1.44 -13.35
C GLU A 201 37.30 0.06 -13.18
N LEU A 202 36.79 -0.96 -13.88
CA LEU A 202 37.35 -2.31 -13.95
C LEU A 202 38.03 -2.60 -15.29
N GLY A 203 38.09 -1.62 -16.20
CA GLY A 203 38.62 -1.80 -17.56
C GLY A 203 37.79 -2.76 -18.43
N TYR A 204 36.50 -2.94 -18.13
CA TYR A 204 35.63 -3.92 -18.80
C TYR A 204 34.40 -3.25 -19.41
N ASP A 205 34.17 -3.44 -20.71
CA ASP A 205 32.99 -2.89 -21.39
C ASP A 205 32.51 -3.80 -22.53
N ASP A 206 31.44 -4.56 -22.26
CA ASP A 206 30.80 -5.44 -23.24
C ASP A 206 30.20 -4.69 -24.45
N TYR A 207 29.96 -3.39 -24.34
CA TYR A 207 29.42 -2.58 -25.44
C TYR A 207 30.51 -1.97 -26.30
N ALA A 208 31.79 -2.08 -25.90
CA ALA A 208 32.90 -1.54 -26.66
C ALA A 208 32.96 -2.17 -28.06
N GLY A 209 32.82 -1.33 -29.09
CA GLY A 209 32.89 -1.75 -30.50
C GLY A 209 31.62 -2.41 -31.05
N ILE A 210 30.50 -2.43 -30.31
CA ILE A 210 29.21 -2.98 -30.76
C ILE A 210 28.13 -1.91 -30.83
N GLU A 211 27.46 -1.85 -31.98
CA GLU A 211 26.28 -1.00 -32.17
C GLU A 211 25.04 -1.66 -31.58
N ALA A 212 24.59 -1.18 -30.41
CA ALA A 212 23.39 -1.67 -29.74
C ALA A 212 22.12 -0.87 -30.10
N ALA A 213 22.25 0.32 -30.70
CA ALA A 213 21.12 1.21 -30.94
C ALA A 213 20.06 0.55 -31.83
N GLY A 214 18.81 0.55 -31.37
CA GLY A 214 17.67 -0.01 -32.10
C GLY A 214 17.61 -1.55 -32.12
N LYS A 215 18.54 -2.25 -31.45
CA LYS A 215 18.60 -3.71 -31.43
C LYS A 215 18.06 -4.29 -30.12
N ALA A 216 17.61 -5.54 -30.14
CA ALA A 216 17.48 -6.35 -28.96
C ALA A 216 18.84 -6.97 -28.62
N VAL A 217 19.38 -6.67 -27.44
CA VAL A 217 20.68 -7.22 -27.02
C VAL A 217 20.49 -8.49 -26.20
N ILE A 218 21.25 -9.53 -26.54
CA ILE A 218 21.33 -10.79 -25.81
C ILE A 218 22.42 -10.66 -24.75
N VAL A 219 22.05 -10.89 -23.50
CA VAL A 219 22.85 -10.62 -22.31
C VAL A 219 22.91 -11.87 -21.42
N LEU A 220 24.10 -12.28 -21.04
CA LEU A 220 24.30 -13.32 -20.03
C LEU A 220 23.93 -12.79 -18.63
N ARG A 221 23.31 -13.66 -17.84
CA ARG A 221 23.06 -13.39 -16.42
C ARG A 221 24.38 -13.35 -15.63
N HIS A 222 24.34 -12.74 -14.45
CA HIS A 222 25.49 -12.62 -13.55
C HIS A 222 26.70 -11.91 -14.16
N GLU A 223 27.91 -12.33 -13.83
CA GLU A 223 29.17 -11.63 -14.12
C GLU A 223 30.26 -12.64 -14.53
N PRO A 224 31.36 -12.19 -15.17
CA PRO A 224 32.53 -13.02 -15.41
C PRO A 224 33.19 -13.52 -14.11
N ARG A 225 33.91 -14.63 -14.20
CA ARG A 225 34.77 -15.22 -13.15
C ARG A 225 34.07 -15.46 -11.82
N GLN A 226 32.88 -16.06 -11.84
CA GLN A 226 32.06 -16.32 -10.63
C GLN A 226 32.75 -17.21 -9.57
N GLU A 227 33.76 -17.99 -9.96
CA GLU A 227 34.54 -18.81 -9.02
C GLU A 227 35.77 -18.10 -8.44
N ASP A 228 36.15 -16.94 -8.98
CA ASP A 228 37.35 -16.19 -8.57
C ASP A 228 37.04 -15.19 -7.46
N ALA A 229 37.10 -15.65 -6.21
CA ALA A 229 36.84 -14.82 -5.02
C ALA A 229 37.77 -13.59 -4.89
N GLY A 230 38.91 -13.57 -5.60
CA GLY A 230 39.86 -12.44 -5.65
C GLY A 230 39.72 -11.58 -6.91
N GLY A 231 38.82 -11.94 -7.83
CA GLY A 231 38.65 -11.28 -9.13
C GLY A 231 37.96 -9.92 -9.06
N VAL A 232 38.03 -9.16 -10.17
CA VAL A 232 37.46 -7.81 -10.27
C VAL A 232 35.94 -7.75 -10.02
N PHE A 233 35.22 -8.86 -10.24
CA PHE A 233 33.79 -9.02 -9.96
C PHE A 233 33.49 -9.81 -8.67
N LYS A 234 34.44 -9.94 -7.74
CA LYS A 234 34.24 -10.52 -6.39
C LYS A 234 33.72 -11.96 -6.34
N GLY A 235 33.87 -12.72 -7.43
CA GLY A 235 33.68 -14.17 -7.51
C GLY A 235 32.31 -14.64 -6.98
N PRO A 236 32.26 -15.46 -5.90
CA PRO A 236 31.01 -16.08 -5.43
C PRO A 236 29.93 -15.10 -4.95
N SER A 237 30.27 -13.81 -4.82
CA SER A 237 29.36 -12.75 -4.41
C SER A 237 29.12 -11.77 -5.55
N ASN A 238 27.89 -11.79 -6.08
CA ASN A 238 27.46 -10.85 -7.12
C ASN A 238 27.75 -9.37 -6.77
N THR A 239 28.37 -8.64 -7.68
CA THR A 239 28.42 -7.18 -7.60
C THR A 239 27.11 -6.55 -8.10
N GLU A 240 27.07 -5.21 -8.20
CA GLU A 240 25.90 -4.54 -8.75
C GLU A 240 25.66 -4.86 -10.24
N HIS A 241 26.71 -5.25 -10.95
CA HIS A 241 26.69 -5.52 -12.39
C HIS A 241 25.94 -6.81 -12.76
N ALA A 242 25.73 -7.72 -11.80
CA ALA A 242 25.00 -8.98 -11.96
C ALA A 242 23.48 -8.79 -12.04
N TYR A 243 22.95 -7.73 -11.43
CA TYR A 243 21.51 -7.58 -11.26
C TYR A 243 20.81 -7.14 -12.56
N LEU A 244 19.69 -7.80 -12.88
CA LEU A 244 18.91 -7.53 -14.11
C LEU A 244 18.58 -6.03 -14.31
N PRO A 245 18.12 -5.27 -13.29
CA PRO A 245 17.84 -3.85 -13.46
C PRO A 245 19.05 -3.04 -13.96
N ARG A 246 20.24 -3.33 -13.43
CA ARG A 246 21.48 -2.64 -13.80
C ARG A 246 21.83 -2.91 -15.26
N LYS A 247 21.73 -4.18 -15.69
CA LYS A 247 21.98 -4.61 -17.07
C LYS A 247 20.97 -4.01 -18.05
N ILE A 248 19.69 -3.94 -17.68
CA ILE A 248 18.64 -3.31 -18.51
C ILE A 248 18.91 -1.82 -18.66
N SER A 249 19.19 -1.12 -17.55
CA SER A 249 19.51 0.32 -17.59
C SER A 249 20.75 0.57 -18.45
N ASN A 250 21.78 -0.26 -18.33
CA ASN A 250 22.98 -0.17 -19.17
C ASN A 250 22.66 -0.36 -20.66
N ALA A 251 21.91 -1.42 -21.01
CA ALA A 251 21.48 -1.68 -22.38
C ALA A 251 20.70 -0.50 -22.99
N VAL A 252 19.76 0.07 -22.23
CA VAL A 252 18.96 1.22 -22.67
C VAL A 252 19.83 2.48 -22.85
N ARG A 253 20.84 2.70 -22.00
CA ARG A 253 21.80 3.82 -22.16
C ARG A 253 22.63 3.70 -23.44
N HIS A 254 22.92 2.48 -23.87
CA HIS A 254 23.57 2.17 -25.15
C HIS A 254 22.57 2.10 -26.34
N GLY A 255 21.32 2.52 -26.13
CA GLY A 255 20.33 2.63 -27.21
C GLY A 255 19.61 1.32 -27.57
N ALA A 256 19.82 0.23 -26.82
CA ALA A 256 19.12 -1.02 -27.06
C ALA A 256 17.59 -0.82 -26.99
N ALA A 257 16.89 -1.38 -27.98
CA ALA A 257 15.43 -1.34 -28.08
C ALA A 257 14.76 -2.59 -27.50
N GLY A 258 15.53 -3.56 -27.01
CA GLY A 258 15.08 -4.79 -26.34
C GLY A 258 16.21 -5.47 -25.56
N VAL A 259 15.87 -6.31 -24.59
CA VAL A 259 16.85 -7.09 -23.82
C VAL A 259 16.41 -8.55 -23.74
N VAL A 260 17.30 -9.47 -24.08
CA VAL A 260 17.09 -10.92 -23.99
C VAL A 260 18.11 -11.49 -23.04
N PHE A 261 17.69 -11.81 -21.82
CA PHE A 261 18.54 -12.51 -20.86
C PHE A 261 18.68 -13.98 -21.21
N CYS A 262 19.87 -14.52 -20.99
CA CYS A 262 20.21 -15.92 -21.10
C CYS A 262 20.89 -16.36 -19.81
N THR A 263 20.50 -17.50 -19.23
CA THR A 263 21.20 -18.09 -18.08
C THR A 263 22.67 -18.22 -18.41
N ASP A 264 23.60 -17.84 -17.53
CA ASP A 264 25.05 -18.07 -17.68
C ASP A 264 25.44 -19.50 -17.28
N ARG A 265 26.61 -19.98 -17.70
CA ARG A 265 27.06 -21.34 -17.38
C ARG A 265 27.19 -21.62 -15.87
N GLY A 266 27.62 -20.66 -15.06
CA GLY A 266 27.78 -20.84 -13.61
C GLY A 266 26.45 -21.12 -12.89
N SER A 267 25.33 -20.80 -13.54
CA SER A 267 23.98 -20.96 -13.01
C SER A 267 23.24 -22.21 -13.50
N LEU A 268 23.87 -23.05 -14.34
CA LEU A 268 23.28 -24.30 -14.81
C LEU A 268 23.48 -25.40 -13.76
N GLY A 269 22.39 -26.00 -13.28
CA GLY A 269 22.44 -27.04 -12.26
C GLY A 269 22.97 -28.38 -12.81
N GLU A 270 23.67 -29.16 -11.98
CA GLU A 270 23.93 -30.58 -12.27
C GLU A 270 22.66 -31.40 -12.02
N ARG A 271 22.26 -32.25 -12.97
CA ARG A 271 21.27 -33.31 -12.70
C ARG A 271 21.91 -34.41 -11.82
N PRO A 272 21.17 -34.98 -10.83
CA PRO A 272 21.62 -36.15 -10.09
C PRO A 272 22.06 -37.27 -11.03
N ALA A 273 23.13 -37.98 -10.68
CA ALA A 273 23.75 -38.99 -11.56
C ALA A 273 22.77 -40.09 -12.03
N GLU A 274 21.71 -40.34 -11.27
CA GLU A 274 20.68 -41.35 -11.50
C GLU A 274 19.74 -41.02 -12.69
N GLU A 275 19.68 -39.76 -13.11
CA GLU A 275 18.81 -39.30 -14.22
C GLU A 275 19.59 -39.01 -15.52
N ARG A 276 20.89 -39.37 -15.57
CA ARG A 276 21.74 -39.26 -16.76
C ARG A 276 21.43 -40.41 -17.74
N SER A 277 20.40 -40.27 -18.58
CA SER A 277 20.16 -41.20 -19.69
C SER A 277 21.27 -41.09 -20.74
N THR A 278 21.78 -42.21 -21.23
CA THR A 278 23.00 -42.33 -22.05
C THR A 278 22.91 -41.79 -23.49
N ASP A 279 21.75 -41.35 -23.97
CA ASP A 279 21.52 -41.14 -25.41
C ASP A 279 21.32 -39.66 -25.85
N HIS A 280 21.43 -38.69 -24.94
CA HIS A 280 21.41 -37.28 -25.30
C HIS A 280 22.55 -36.51 -24.61
N ALA A 281 23.42 -35.91 -25.43
CA ALA A 281 24.50 -35.04 -24.98
C ALA A 281 23.98 -33.94 -24.04
N GLU A 282 24.52 -33.93 -22.83
CA GLU A 282 24.58 -32.85 -21.83
C GLU A 282 23.55 -31.70 -21.98
N VAL A 283 22.33 -31.91 -21.47
CA VAL A 283 21.45 -30.80 -21.08
C VAL A 283 21.47 -30.69 -19.56
N GLN A 284 22.22 -29.72 -19.05
CA GLN A 284 22.10 -29.21 -17.68
C GLN A 284 20.75 -28.46 -17.55
N ASP A 285 20.12 -28.52 -16.37
CA ASP A 285 18.84 -27.83 -16.15
C ASP A 285 19.02 -26.31 -16.39
N ASP A 286 18.27 -25.77 -17.35
CA ASP A 286 18.24 -24.36 -17.73
C ASP A 286 16.88 -23.73 -17.38
N PRO A 287 16.60 -23.48 -16.09
CA PRO A 287 15.31 -23.01 -15.65
C PRO A 287 15.08 -21.54 -16.03
N LEU A 288 13.93 -21.28 -16.65
CA LEU A 288 13.48 -19.92 -16.93
C LEU A 288 13.17 -19.14 -15.63
N LEU A 289 13.43 -17.83 -15.63
CA LEU A 289 12.95 -16.94 -14.57
C LEU A 289 11.42 -17.01 -14.49
N LYS A 290 10.89 -17.22 -13.27
CA LYS A 290 9.45 -17.30 -13.01
C LYS A 290 8.82 -15.91 -13.02
N PHE A 291 7.68 -15.78 -13.70
CA PHE A 291 6.91 -14.55 -13.74
C PHE A 291 5.90 -14.44 -12.56
N PRO A 292 5.71 -13.25 -11.96
CA PRO A 292 6.55 -12.05 -12.12
C PRO A 292 7.88 -12.23 -11.38
N VAL A 293 8.95 -11.62 -11.90
CA VAL A 293 10.22 -11.53 -11.17
C VAL A 293 9.97 -10.67 -9.93
N ARG A 294 10.15 -11.24 -8.73
CA ARG A 294 9.86 -10.58 -7.44
C ARG A 294 10.84 -9.43 -7.17
N GLY A 295 10.34 -8.36 -6.54
CA GLY A 295 11.18 -7.32 -5.95
C GLY A 295 11.56 -6.14 -6.86
N TYR A 296 11.09 -6.08 -8.11
CA TYR A 296 11.40 -4.97 -9.00
C TYR A 296 10.22 -4.57 -9.90
N VAL A 297 9.89 -3.28 -9.88
CA VAL A 297 8.95 -2.61 -10.79
C VAL A 297 9.70 -1.48 -11.47
N GLY A 298 10.52 -1.84 -12.47
CA GLY A 298 11.28 -0.88 -13.27
C GLY A 298 10.44 -0.14 -14.32
N ASP A 299 11.04 0.88 -14.92
CA ASP A 299 10.49 1.58 -16.08
C ASP A 299 10.42 0.62 -17.29
N ARG A 300 9.24 0.53 -17.91
CA ARG A 300 8.92 -0.44 -18.98
C ARG A 300 9.21 0.14 -20.35
N ARG A 301 10.47 0.52 -20.61
CA ARG A 301 10.87 1.20 -21.86
C ARG A 301 11.04 0.26 -23.04
N VAL A 302 11.50 -0.96 -22.80
CA VAL A 302 11.84 -1.92 -23.84
C VAL A 302 11.24 -3.30 -23.53
N PRO A 303 10.92 -4.13 -24.54
CA PRO A 303 10.61 -5.53 -24.33
C PRO A 303 11.80 -6.26 -23.69
N VAL A 304 11.55 -7.00 -22.61
CA VAL A 304 12.55 -7.76 -21.87
C VAL A 304 12.10 -9.21 -21.65
N PHE A 305 13.00 -10.15 -21.94
CA PHE A 305 12.75 -11.59 -21.89
C PHE A 305 13.87 -12.33 -21.16
N HIS A 306 13.56 -13.50 -20.64
CA HIS A 306 14.55 -14.54 -20.36
C HIS A 306 14.30 -15.70 -21.32
N CYS A 307 15.31 -16.08 -22.10
CA CYS A 307 15.25 -17.20 -23.04
C CYS A 307 16.18 -18.32 -22.58
N GLN A 308 15.82 -19.55 -22.91
CA GLN A 308 16.71 -20.69 -22.67
C GLN A 308 17.98 -20.58 -23.51
N ARG A 309 19.12 -21.00 -22.93
CA ARG A 309 20.40 -21.19 -23.64
C ARG A 309 20.26 -22.11 -24.84
N SER A 310 19.43 -23.15 -24.77
CA SER A 310 19.16 -24.06 -25.90
C SER A 310 18.57 -23.33 -27.12
N VAL A 311 17.81 -22.26 -26.88
CA VAL A 311 17.26 -21.41 -27.93
C VAL A 311 18.31 -20.45 -28.45
N ILE A 312 19.16 -19.88 -27.58
CA ILE A 312 20.10 -18.80 -27.92
C ILE A 312 21.43 -19.31 -28.50
N ASP A 313 22.00 -20.38 -27.94
CA ASP A 313 23.33 -20.88 -28.29
C ASP A 313 23.50 -21.22 -29.79
N PRO A 314 22.53 -21.83 -30.49
CA PRO A 314 22.66 -22.09 -31.92
C PRO A 314 22.82 -20.80 -32.76
N LEU A 315 22.16 -19.71 -32.36
CA LEU A 315 22.27 -18.43 -33.07
C LEU A 315 23.65 -17.81 -32.87
N ILE A 316 24.14 -17.87 -31.62
CA ILE A 316 25.48 -17.40 -31.29
C ILE A 316 26.54 -18.20 -32.04
N ARG A 317 26.43 -19.53 -32.08
CA ARG A 317 27.32 -20.40 -32.87
C ARG A 317 27.31 -20.02 -34.35
N SER A 318 26.13 -19.78 -34.91
CA SER A 318 25.98 -19.42 -36.32
C SER A 318 26.62 -18.07 -36.65
N ALA A 319 26.59 -17.10 -35.74
CA ALA A 319 27.09 -15.74 -35.99
C ALA A 319 28.56 -15.54 -35.56
N ALA A 320 28.96 -16.12 -34.43
CA ALA A 320 30.28 -15.97 -33.82
C ALA A 320 31.26 -17.11 -34.15
N GLY A 321 30.78 -18.21 -34.75
CA GLY A 321 31.56 -19.43 -34.95
C GLY A 321 31.89 -20.20 -33.67
N LYS A 322 31.39 -19.75 -32.51
CA LYS A 322 31.62 -20.31 -31.17
C LYS A 322 30.32 -20.32 -30.36
N GLY A 323 30.18 -21.28 -29.45
CA GLY A 323 29.04 -21.35 -28.53
C GLY A 323 29.24 -20.52 -27.26
N LEU A 324 28.15 -20.22 -26.56
CA LEU A 324 28.11 -19.45 -25.32
C LEU A 324 29.09 -19.99 -24.26
N ALA A 325 29.16 -21.31 -24.08
CA ALA A 325 30.08 -21.90 -23.09
C ALA A 325 31.56 -21.62 -23.42
N GLN A 326 31.93 -21.61 -24.69
CA GLN A 326 33.29 -21.27 -25.12
C GLN A 326 33.56 -19.78 -24.97
N LEU A 327 32.60 -18.93 -25.35
CA LEU A 327 32.72 -17.47 -25.20
C LEU A 327 32.86 -17.06 -23.73
N GLU A 328 32.07 -17.66 -22.84
CA GLU A 328 32.19 -17.45 -21.38
C GLU A 328 33.56 -17.89 -20.86
N SER A 329 34.07 -19.06 -21.24
CA SER A 329 35.40 -19.50 -20.82
C SER A 329 36.52 -18.59 -21.32
N GLU A 330 36.39 -18.00 -22.51
CA GLU A 330 37.34 -17.03 -23.02
C GLU A 330 37.26 -15.70 -22.24
N ILE A 331 36.05 -15.18 -22.00
CA ILE A 331 35.82 -13.98 -21.18
C ILE A 331 36.36 -14.18 -19.76
N ASP A 332 36.11 -15.34 -19.15
CA ASP A 332 36.62 -15.66 -17.82
C ASP A 332 38.15 -15.77 -17.81
N GLY A 333 38.74 -16.26 -18.91
CA GLY A 333 40.19 -16.38 -19.05
C GLY A 333 40.90 -15.04 -19.07
N ASP A 334 40.47 -14.10 -19.91
CA ASP A 334 41.21 -12.85 -20.18
C ASP A 334 40.48 -11.55 -19.83
N LEU A 335 39.22 -11.60 -19.41
CA LEU A 335 38.34 -10.44 -19.19
C LEU A 335 38.25 -9.50 -20.39
N VAL A 336 38.36 -10.04 -21.61
CA VAL A 336 38.12 -9.28 -22.82
C VAL A 336 36.70 -9.60 -23.32
N PRO A 337 35.87 -8.59 -23.65
CA PRO A 337 34.55 -8.79 -24.23
C PRO A 337 34.56 -9.68 -25.47
N ARG A 338 33.48 -10.44 -25.68
CA ARG A 338 33.26 -11.29 -26.87
C ARG A 338 31.94 -10.98 -27.56
N SER A 339 31.54 -9.72 -27.47
CA SER A 339 30.30 -9.21 -28.05
C SER A 339 30.35 -9.23 -29.58
N THR A 340 29.22 -9.50 -30.22
CA THR A 340 29.14 -9.63 -31.68
C THR A 340 27.75 -9.24 -32.22
N ASP A 341 27.71 -8.76 -33.45
CA ASP A 341 26.46 -8.58 -34.18
C ASP A 341 25.94 -9.95 -34.66
N LEU A 342 24.63 -10.19 -34.59
CA LEU A 342 24.03 -11.45 -35.05
C LEU A 342 23.51 -11.36 -36.49
N GLY A 343 24.08 -10.52 -37.34
CA GLY A 343 24.08 -10.68 -38.81
C GLY A 343 22.75 -11.05 -39.44
N GLY A 344 21.71 -10.24 -39.26
CA GLY A 344 20.40 -10.43 -39.88
C GLY A 344 19.40 -11.29 -39.10
N TRP A 345 19.79 -11.82 -37.93
CA TRP A 345 18.88 -12.45 -36.97
C TRP A 345 18.00 -11.40 -36.27
N ARG A 346 16.73 -11.77 -36.03
CA ARG A 346 15.71 -10.90 -35.45
C ARG A 346 14.83 -11.64 -34.47
N ILE A 347 14.29 -10.89 -33.53
CA ILE A 347 13.24 -11.32 -32.62
C ILE A 347 11.98 -10.50 -32.88
N ARG A 348 10.85 -11.18 -33.03
CA ARG A 348 9.55 -10.54 -33.31
C ARG A 348 8.48 -11.10 -32.40
N GLY A 349 7.46 -10.31 -32.12
CA GLY A 349 6.34 -10.80 -31.33
C GLY A 349 5.51 -9.70 -30.68
N GLU A 350 4.83 -10.09 -29.61
CA GLU A 350 4.04 -9.21 -28.77
C GLU A 350 4.19 -9.60 -27.30
N VAL A 351 4.40 -8.59 -26.46
CA VAL A 351 4.32 -8.72 -25.00
C VAL A 351 2.94 -8.26 -24.56
N SER A 352 2.19 -9.14 -23.90
CA SER A 352 0.91 -8.82 -23.30
C SER A 352 1.01 -8.98 -21.78
N LEU A 353 0.75 -7.90 -21.04
CA LEU A 353 0.73 -7.93 -19.57
C LEU A 353 -0.63 -7.44 -19.09
N LYS A 354 -1.30 -8.22 -18.25
CA LYS A 354 -2.59 -7.87 -17.67
C LYS A 354 -2.45 -7.68 -16.17
N TYR A 355 -3.18 -6.71 -15.64
CA TYR A 355 -3.33 -6.53 -14.21
C TYR A 355 -4.66 -7.14 -13.80
N VAL A 356 -4.62 -8.20 -13.00
CA VAL A 356 -5.82 -8.83 -12.45
C VAL A 356 -5.98 -8.33 -11.02
N GLY A 357 -6.97 -7.46 -10.81
CA GLY A 357 -7.42 -7.05 -9.48
C GLY A 357 -8.60 -7.90 -9.03
N ARG A 358 -8.92 -7.85 -7.74
CA ARG A 358 -10.14 -8.45 -7.19
C ARG A 358 -11.05 -7.35 -6.69
N ALA A 359 -12.31 -7.35 -7.14
CA ALA A 359 -13.33 -6.46 -6.61
C ALA A 359 -13.64 -6.88 -5.17
N ILE A 360 -13.64 -5.91 -4.26
CA ILE A 360 -14.06 -6.04 -2.87
C ILE A 360 -14.90 -4.83 -2.49
N LYS A 361 -15.53 -4.84 -1.31
CA LYS A 361 -16.47 -3.79 -0.92
C LYS A 361 -16.40 -3.51 0.58
N ASN A 362 -16.47 -2.23 0.97
CA ASN A 362 -16.88 -1.89 2.33
C ASN A 362 -18.42 -1.89 2.39
N VAL A 363 -18.99 -2.22 3.55
CA VAL A 363 -20.45 -2.10 3.80
C VAL A 363 -20.69 -0.83 4.61
N VAL A 364 -21.54 0.07 4.10
CA VAL A 364 -21.76 1.39 4.69
C VAL A 364 -23.24 1.61 4.96
N ALA A 365 -23.55 2.19 6.12
CA ALA A 365 -24.89 2.64 6.49
C ALA A 365 -24.83 3.98 7.24
N VAL A 366 -25.92 4.75 7.20
CA VAL A 366 -26.00 6.06 7.85
C VAL A 366 -27.23 6.16 8.76
N LEU A 367 -27.03 6.63 9.98
CA LEU A 367 -28.10 7.22 10.80
C LEU A 367 -28.05 8.75 10.62
N ASP A 368 -29.06 9.30 9.94
CA ASP A 368 -29.08 10.73 9.63
C ASP A 368 -29.25 11.58 10.90
N GLY A 369 -28.38 12.59 11.02
CA GLY A 369 -28.50 13.62 12.05
C GLY A 369 -29.65 14.60 11.78
N LYS A 370 -29.90 15.50 12.73
CA LYS A 370 -30.89 16.59 12.59
C LYS A 370 -30.34 17.94 13.03
N GLY A 371 -30.83 19.00 12.40
CA GLY A 371 -30.48 20.37 12.74
C GLY A 371 -29.13 20.81 12.16
N PRO A 372 -28.50 21.86 12.71
CA PRO A 372 -27.37 22.54 12.08
C PRO A 372 -26.08 21.72 12.01
N LEU A 373 -26.00 20.60 12.76
CA LEU A 373 -24.83 19.72 12.79
C LEU A 373 -25.02 18.45 11.93
N ALA A 374 -26.14 18.31 11.21
CA ALA A 374 -26.48 17.08 10.50
C ALA A 374 -25.47 16.71 9.40
N GLU A 375 -24.74 17.69 8.85
CA GLU A 375 -23.70 17.47 7.85
C GLU A 375 -22.35 17.02 8.44
N GLU A 376 -22.18 17.11 9.76
CA GLU A 376 -21.04 16.51 10.47
C GLU A 376 -21.32 15.04 10.75
N ALA A 377 -20.26 14.23 10.77
CA ALA A 377 -20.38 12.79 10.97
C ALA A 377 -19.42 12.24 12.01
N ILE A 378 -19.88 11.25 12.76
CA ILE A 378 -19.03 10.34 13.53
C ILE A 378 -18.99 9.02 12.76
N VAL A 379 -17.79 8.49 12.51
CA VAL A 379 -17.61 7.20 11.84
C VAL A 379 -17.43 6.11 12.89
N LEU A 380 -18.19 5.02 12.80
CA LEU A 380 -17.96 3.79 13.56
C LEU A 380 -17.50 2.71 12.59
N GLY A 381 -16.46 1.97 12.96
CA GLY A 381 -15.85 0.99 12.08
C GLY A 381 -15.48 -0.33 12.76
N ALA A 382 -15.46 -1.38 11.96
CA ALA A 382 -14.84 -2.67 12.26
C ALA A 382 -14.55 -3.36 10.93
N HIS A 383 -13.42 -4.04 10.76
CA HIS A 383 -13.26 -4.89 9.58
C HIS A 383 -14.06 -6.19 9.72
N TYR A 384 -14.45 -6.74 8.59
CA TYR A 384 -15.24 -7.98 8.53
C TYR A 384 -14.54 -9.10 7.74
N ASP A 385 -13.47 -8.81 7.01
CA ASP A 385 -12.63 -9.86 6.42
C ASP A 385 -11.82 -10.60 7.49
N HIS A 386 -11.40 -11.82 7.16
CA HIS A 386 -10.38 -12.55 7.91
C HIS A 386 -9.52 -13.39 6.94
N LEU A 387 -8.70 -14.30 7.47
CA LEU A 387 -7.63 -15.01 6.74
C LEU A 387 -8.09 -16.15 5.81
N GLY A 388 -9.38 -16.44 5.71
CA GLY A 388 -9.88 -17.52 4.86
C GLY A 388 -9.38 -18.90 5.28
N MET A 389 -8.64 -19.59 4.40
CA MET A 389 -8.00 -20.89 4.72
C MET A 389 -6.60 -20.73 5.37
N GLY A 390 -6.22 -19.50 5.75
CA GLY A 390 -4.91 -19.16 6.28
C GLY A 390 -3.93 -18.65 5.21
N GLY A 391 -2.63 -18.87 5.41
CA GLY A 391 -1.57 -18.40 4.52
C GLY A 391 -0.76 -17.24 5.11
N MET A 392 -0.61 -16.14 4.35
CA MET A 392 0.07 -14.94 4.85
C MET A 392 -0.73 -14.33 6.02
N GLY A 393 -0.07 -14.02 7.13
CA GLY A 393 -0.73 -13.56 8.37
C GLY A 393 -1.14 -14.68 9.33
N SER A 394 -1.35 -15.91 8.85
CA SER A 394 -1.74 -17.04 9.71
C SER A 394 -0.63 -17.45 10.69
N LEU A 395 -1.01 -17.73 11.94
CA LEU A 395 -0.13 -18.35 12.95
C LEU A 395 -0.21 -19.89 12.94
N ALA A 396 -0.97 -20.47 12.01
CA ALA A 396 -1.05 -21.91 11.74
C ALA A 396 -1.02 -22.22 10.22
N PRO A 397 -0.01 -21.74 9.47
CA PRO A 397 -0.05 -21.71 8.00
C PRO A 397 -0.03 -23.11 7.33
N GLY A 398 0.29 -24.17 8.06
CA GLY A 398 0.37 -25.55 7.54
C GLY A 398 -0.91 -26.38 7.67
N THR A 399 -1.98 -25.86 8.27
CA THR A 399 -3.19 -26.65 8.53
C THR A 399 -4.13 -26.74 7.34
N GLY A 400 -4.16 -25.70 6.49
CA GLY A 400 -5.16 -25.56 5.42
C GLY A 400 -6.61 -25.52 5.91
N ALA A 401 -6.83 -25.31 7.21
CA ALA A 401 -8.14 -25.25 7.85
C ALA A 401 -8.71 -23.82 7.79
N VAL A 402 -10.03 -23.71 7.89
CA VAL A 402 -10.73 -22.42 7.91
C VAL A 402 -10.29 -21.63 9.14
N HIS A 403 -9.95 -20.36 8.96
CA HIS A 403 -9.69 -19.39 10.01
C HIS A 403 -10.98 -18.61 10.20
N ASN A 404 -11.79 -19.00 11.19
CA ASN A 404 -13.12 -18.45 11.39
C ASN A 404 -13.13 -17.02 11.92
N GLY A 405 -12.09 -16.64 12.68
CA GLY A 405 -11.91 -15.25 13.11
C GLY A 405 -13.06 -14.77 13.98
N ALA A 406 -13.40 -15.53 15.01
CA ALA A 406 -14.50 -15.19 15.91
C ALA A 406 -14.22 -13.93 16.74
N ASP A 407 -13.03 -13.83 17.34
CA ASP A 407 -12.62 -12.58 17.97
C ASP A 407 -12.11 -11.60 16.92
N ASP A 408 -11.35 -12.09 15.94
CA ASP A 408 -10.71 -11.30 14.87
C ASP A 408 -11.31 -11.61 13.48
N ASN A 409 -12.33 -10.90 13.01
CA ASN A 409 -13.00 -9.81 13.71
C ASN A 409 -14.54 -9.88 13.64
N ALA A 410 -15.10 -11.08 13.75
CA ALA A 410 -16.55 -11.22 13.91
C ALA A 410 -17.05 -10.51 15.17
N SER A 411 -16.27 -10.46 16.25
CA SER A 411 -16.63 -9.78 17.50
C SER A 411 -16.81 -8.27 17.30
N GLY A 412 -15.89 -7.59 16.61
CA GLY A 412 -15.97 -6.16 16.31
C GLY A 412 -17.12 -5.82 15.39
N THR A 413 -17.32 -6.63 14.34
CA THR A 413 -18.46 -6.48 13.42
C THR A 413 -19.81 -6.70 14.11
N ALA A 414 -19.90 -7.67 15.02
CA ALA A 414 -21.11 -7.90 15.82
C ALA A 414 -21.41 -6.72 16.76
N VAL A 415 -20.39 -6.17 17.43
CA VAL A 415 -20.54 -4.96 18.26
C VAL A 415 -20.94 -3.76 17.40
N LEU A 416 -20.35 -3.57 16.22
CA LEU A 416 -20.72 -2.48 15.30
C LEU A 416 -22.21 -2.51 14.94
N THR A 417 -22.73 -3.67 14.54
CA THR A 417 -24.15 -3.81 14.16
C THR A 417 -25.10 -3.66 15.34
N GLU A 418 -24.72 -4.11 16.54
CA GLU A 418 -25.52 -3.92 17.76
C GLU A 418 -25.53 -2.46 18.23
N VAL A 419 -24.39 -1.75 18.17
CA VAL A 419 -24.33 -0.31 18.45
C VAL A 419 -25.20 0.45 17.45
N ALA A 420 -25.18 0.07 16.18
CA ALA A 420 -26.00 0.70 15.15
C ALA A 420 -27.51 0.53 15.44
N ARG A 421 -27.93 -0.68 15.82
CA ARG A 421 -29.29 -0.98 16.28
C ARG A 421 -29.68 -0.15 17.51
N SER A 422 -28.81 -0.11 18.52
CA SER A 422 -29.04 0.62 19.76
C SER A 422 -29.24 2.11 19.52
N LEU A 423 -28.41 2.72 18.66
CA LEU A 423 -28.49 4.14 18.33
C LEU A 423 -29.73 4.46 17.49
N ALA A 424 -30.06 3.63 16.50
CA ALA A 424 -31.22 3.83 15.64
C ALA A 424 -32.56 3.67 16.37
N ALA A 425 -32.61 2.83 17.42
CA ALA A 425 -33.81 2.64 18.23
C ALA A 425 -34.11 3.82 19.18
N ARG A 426 -33.20 4.79 19.33
CA ARG A 426 -33.42 5.93 20.23
C ARG A 426 -34.52 6.85 19.69
N PRO A 427 -35.38 7.40 20.56
CA PRO A 427 -36.52 8.22 20.13
C PRO A 427 -36.10 9.55 19.48
N ASN A 428 -34.89 10.04 19.79
CA ASN A 428 -34.36 11.29 19.25
C ASN A 428 -33.20 11.00 18.31
N ARG A 429 -33.31 11.46 17.06
CA ARG A 429 -32.18 11.50 16.13
C ARG A 429 -31.03 12.36 16.71
N PRO A 430 -29.77 11.93 16.51
CA PRO A 430 -28.60 12.70 16.95
C PRO A 430 -28.50 14.04 16.20
N SER A 431 -27.74 15.00 16.74
CA SER A 431 -27.50 16.27 16.04
C SER A 431 -26.57 16.07 14.83
N ARG A 432 -25.55 15.23 15.00
CA ARG A 432 -24.63 14.80 13.93
C ARG A 432 -25.08 13.50 13.31
N SER A 433 -24.77 13.31 12.03
CA SER A 433 -24.96 12.01 11.39
C SER A 433 -23.97 10.98 11.95
N ILE A 434 -24.33 9.70 11.87
CA ILE A 434 -23.46 8.59 12.28
C ILE A 434 -23.29 7.67 11.08
N VAL A 435 -22.06 7.44 10.68
CA VAL A 435 -21.72 6.57 9.55
C VAL A 435 -21.12 5.29 10.09
N PHE A 436 -21.74 4.15 9.78
CA PHE A 436 -21.25 2.83 10.15
C PHE A 436 -20.55 2.23 8.93
N VAL A 437 -19.34 1.70 9.12
CA VAL A 437 -18.56 1.11 8.04
C VAL A 437 -17.99 -0.23 8.49
N ALA A 438 -18.40 -1.31 7.82
CA ALA A 438 -17.68 -2.57 7.90
C ALA A 438 -16.60 -2.59 6.80
N PHE A 439 -15.33 -2.59 7.21
CA PHE A 439 -14.18 -2.49 6.30
C PHE A 439 -13.77 -3.87 5.75
N SER A 440 -13.32 -3.91 4.50
CA SER A 440 -12.77 -5.12 3.87
C SER A 440 -11.27 -4.97 3.63
N ALA A 441 -10.54 -6.09 3.62
CA ALA A 441 -9.11 -6.18 3.38
C ALA A 441 -8.24 -5.47 4.42
N GLU A 442 -8.65 -5.50 5.68
CA GLU A 442 -7.84 -5.04 6.81
C GLU A 442 -6.62 -5.94 7.00
N GLU A 443 -6.83 -7.27 6.92
CA GLU A 443 -5.80 -8.31 7.10
C GLU A 443 -4.67 -8.26 6.06
N SER A 444 -4.94 -7.54 4.97
CA SER A 444 -4.00 -7.31 3.87
C SER A 444 -3.35 -5.92 3.91
N GLY A 445 -3.53 -5.19 5.02
CA GLY A 445 -2.93 -3.89 5.28
C GLY A 445 -3.91 -2.72 5.17
N LEU A 446 -5.03 -2.76 5.90
CA LEU A 446 -5.97 -1.64 6.09
C LEU A 446 -6.61 -1.11 4.79
N ILE A 447 -6.74 -1.95 3.75
CA ILE A 447 -6.99 -1.43 2.40
C ILE A 447 -8.39 -0.81 2.29
N GLY A 448 -9.39 -1.36 2.98
CA GLY A 448 -10.75 -0.82 2.99
C GLY A 448 -10.88 0.52 3.68
N SER A 449 -10.27 0.70 4.86
CA SER A 449 -10.30 1.97 5.57
C SER A 449 -9.46 3.04 4.87
N GLU A 450 -8.31 2.69 4.31
CA GLU A 450 -7.55 3.60 3.44
C GLU A 450 -8.36 4.05 2.22
N TYR A 451 -9.09 3.13 1.58
CA TYR A 451 -9.93 3.48 0.44
C TYR A 451 -11.05 4.44 0.85
N TYR A 452 -11.70 4.17 1.98
CA TYR A 452 -12.75 5.05 2.52
C TYR A 452 -12.20 6.44 2.84
N VAL A 453 -11.05 6.56 3.51
CA VAL A 453 -10.42 7.85 3.85
C VAL A 453 -10.10 8.66 2.59
N ARG A 454 -9.69 8.01 1.49
CA ARG A 454 -9.44 8.67 0.20
C ARG A 454 -10.73 9.03 -0.56
N ASN A 455 -11.82 8.30 -0.33
CA ASN A 455 -13.10 8.46 -1.01
C ASN A 455 -14.26 8.51 0.00
N PRO A 456 -14.26 9.46 0.95
CA PRO A 456 -15.14 9.37 2.11
C PRO A 456 -16.57 9.79 1.75
N LEU A 457 -17.56 9.11 2.32
CA LEU A 457 -18.97 9.47 2.14
C LEU A 457 -19.27 10.89 2.65
N VAL A 458 -18.68 11.24 3.80
CA VAL A 458 -18.70 12.58 4.38
C VAL A 458 -17.28 13.13 4.33
N PRO A 459 -17.03 14.34 3.79
CA PRO A 459 -15.68 14.89 3.71
C PRO A 459 -14.96 14.85 5.06
N LEU A 460 -13.69 14.43 5.11
CA LEU A 460 -12.98 14.23 6.38
C LEU A 460 -12.94 15.48 7.29
N LYS A 461 -12.97 16.68 6.70
CA LYS A 461 -13.07 17.95 7.46
C LYS A 461 -14.37 18.08 8.27
N LYS A 462 -15.43 17.34 7.89
CA LYS A 462 -16.72 17.22 8.58
C LYS A 462 -16.82 15.91 9.37
N THR A 463 -15.81 15.05 9.33
CA THR A 463 -15.73 13.85 10.18
C THR A 463 -15.15 14.24 11.53
N VAL A 464 -15.98 14.13 12.57
CA VAL A 464 -15.74 14.63 13.93
C VAL A 464 -14.85 13.69 14.73
N ALA A 465 -15.06 12.39 14.56
CA ALA A 465 -14.26 11.33 15.17
C ALA A 465 -14.48 10.02 14.42
N MET A 466 -13.55 9.08 14.61
CA MET A 466 -13.69 7.69 14.22
C MET A 466 -13.58 6.77 15.45
N ILE A 467 -14.50 5.83 15.60
CA ILE A 467 -14.50 4.82 16.67
C ILE A 467 -14.39 3.43 16.03
N ASN A 468 -13.35 2.68 16.38
CA ASN A 468 -13.05 1.38 15.79
C ASN A 468 -13.21 0.23 16.79
N PHE A 469 -13.79 -0.89 16.34
CA PHE A 469 -13.91 -2.14 17.10
C PHE A 469 -13.10 -3.25 16.43
N ASP A 470 -12.16 -3.81 17.17
CA ASP A 470 -11.33 -4.92 16.71
C ASP A 470 -11.01 -5.81 17.92
N MET A 471 -11.21 -7.12 17.78
CA MET A 471 -10.97 -8.12 18.84
C MET A 471 -11.55 -7.67 20.20
N VAL A 472 -12.88 -7.49 20.24
CA VAL A 472 -13.63 -7.00 21.41
C VAL A 472 -14.38 -8.11 22.15
N GLY A 473 -14.15 -9.37 21.79
CA GLY A 473 -14.83 -10.54 22.34
C GLY A 473 -14.05 -11.29 23.42
N ARG A 474 -12.82 -10.90 23.77
CA ARG A 474 -11.94 -11.65 24.69
C ARG A 474 -11.52 -10.85 25.91
N LEU A 475 -12.48 -10.11 26.48
CA LEU A 475 -12.29 -9.32 27.70
C LEU A 475 -11.75 -10.20 28.85
N ARG A 476 -10.68 -9.74 29.50
CA ARG A 476 -10.07 -10.42 30.65
C ARG A 476 -9.83 -9.44 31.78
N GLN A 477 -10.15 -9.85 33.01
CA GLN A 477 -9.94 -9.05 34.22
C GLN A 477 -10.57 -7.65 34.12
N GLU A 478 -11.74 -7.56 33.48
CA GLU A 478 -12.46 -6.30 33.19
C GLU A 478 -11.61 -5.25 32.45
N THR A 479 -10.51 -5.66 31.80
CA THR A 479 -9.55 -4.72 31.21
C THR A 479 -9.88 -4.47 29.75
N LEU A 480 -10.38 -3.27 29.46
CA LEU A 480 -10.65 -2.79 28.11
C LEU A 480 -9.50 -1.87 27.67
N THR A 481 -8.82 -2.19 26.58
CA THR A 481 -7.80 -1.30 26.01
C THR A 481 -8.48 -0.36 25.03
N ILE A 482 -8.21 0.94 25.18
CA ILE A 482 -8.67 1.95 24.23
C ILE A 482 -7.45 2.73 23.74
N HIS A 483 -7.13 2.55 22.46
CA HIS A 483 -6.09 3.29 21.75
C HIS A 483 -6.63 4.63 21.24
N GLY A 484 -5.74 5.58 20.97
CA GLY A 484 -6.12 6.88 20.39
C GLY A 484 -6.75 7.88 21.35
N ILE A 485 -6.84 7.58 22.66
CA ILE A 485 -7.40 8.50 23.66
C ILE A 485 -6.75 9.89 23.60
N GLU A 486 -5.45 9.96 23.29
CA GLU A 486 -4.70 11.21 23.22
C GLU A 486 -4.89 11.98 21.89
N SER A 487 -5.61 11.40 20.93
CA SER A 487 -5.92 12.06 19.64
C SER A 487 -6.90 13.24 19.78
N ALA A 488 -7.56 13.38 20.94
CA ALA A 488 -8.30 14.57 21.33
C ALA A 488 -8.32 14.72 22.85
N ALA A 489 -8.13 15.95 23.34
CA ALA A 489 -8.09 16.25 24.77
C ALA A 489 -9.39 15.85 25.50
N GLU A 490 -10.52 15.92 24.79
CA GLU A 490 -11.85 15.63 25.32
C GLU A 490 -12.09 14.13 25.58
N PHE A 491 -11.34 13.22 24.94
CA PHE A 491 -11.58 11.78 25.06
C PHE A 491 -11.14 11.20 26.40
N GLY A 492 -10.05 11.68 26.99
CA GLY A 492 -9.51 11.15 28.24
C GLY A 492 -10.55 11.09 29.38
N PRO A 493 -11.13 12.23 29.79
CA PRO A 493 -12.15 12.27 30.83
C PRO A 493 -13.41 11.47 30.47
N LEU A 494 -13.86 11.56 29.22
CA LEU A 494 -15.07 10.92 28.73
C LEU A 494 -14.95 9.38 28.81
N VAL A 495 -13.87 8.83 28.27
CA VAL A 495 -13.61 7.39 28.28
C VAL A 495 -13.39 6.86 29.70
N SER A 496 -12.68 7.60 30.55
CA SER A 496 -12.48 7.19 31.95
C SER A 496 -13.80 7.16 32.75
N SER A 497 -14.68 8.14 32.54
CA SER A 497 -15.99 8.18 33.20
C SER A 497 -16.88 7.02 32.77
N LEU A 498 -16.99 6.80 31.46
CA LEU A 498 -17.80 5.71 30.90
C LEU A 498 -17.23 4.34 31.27
N GLY A 499 -15.91 4.17 31.21
CA GLY A 499 -15.23 2.94 31.62
C GLY A 499 -15.61 2.52 33.04
N GLY A 500 -15.53 3.43 34.01
CA GLY A 500 -15.94 3.16 35.39
C GLY A 500 -17.43 2.80 35.52
N ARG A 501 -18.31 3.48 34.78
CA ARG A 501 -19.76 3.21 34.79
C ARG A 501 -20.11 1.80 34.29
N TYR A 502 -19.43 1.35 33.25
CA TYR A 502 -19.65 0.03 32.65
C TYR A 502 -18.75 -1.07 33.26
N GLY A 503 -18.06 -0.76 34.35
CA GLY A 503 -17.26 -1.74 35.10
C GLY A 503 -15.92 -2.08 34.47
N PHE A 504 -15.42 -1.29 33.52
CA PHE A 504 -14.15 -1.52 32.85
C PHE A 504 -12.97 -0.84 33.56
N ARG A 505 -11.88 -1.59 33.70
CA ARG A 505 -10.54 -1.04 33.89
C ARG A 505 -9.99 -0.60 32.54
N VAL A 506 -10.19 0.66 32.19
CA VAL A 506 -9.66 1.19 30.92
C VAL A 506 -8.14 1.30 30.97
N ARG A 507 -7.48 0.50 30.14
CA ARG A 507 -6.04 0.62 29.90
C ARG A 507 -5.81 1.59 28.74
N LYS A 508 -5.16 2.71 29.04
CA LYS A 508 -4.66 3.64 28.03
C LYS A 508 -3.39 3.04 27.43
N SER A 509 -3.33 2.95 26.11
CA SER A 509 -2.11 2.61 25.40
C SER A 509 -1.63 3.85 24.63
N PRO A 510 -0.42 4.38 24.92
CA PRO A 510 0.17 5.48 24.15
C PRO A 510 0.58 5.03 22.74
N ALA A 511 0.60 3.72 22.48
CA ALA A 511 0.75 3.20 21.12
C ALA A 511 -0.52 3.53 20.33
N MET A 512 -0.48 4.64 19.60
CA MET A 512 -1.32 4.91 18.43
C MET A 512 -1.18 3.84 17.34
N PHE A 513 -0.23 2.91 17.53
CA PHE A 513 0.05 1.74 16.73
C PHE A 513 -0.72 0.53 17.26
N GLY A 514 -2.04 0.53 17.10
CA GLY A 514 -2.75 -0.71 16.79
C GLY A 514 -2.87 -0.77 15.27
N PRO A 515 -2.37 -1.82 14.58
CA PRO A 515 -2.48 -1.89 13.13
C PRO A 515 -3.91 -2.27 12.74
N SER A 516 -4.86 -1.35 12.92
CA SER A 516 -6.27 -1.55 12.59
C SER A 516 -6.84 -0.28 11.95
N ASP A 517 -8.09 -0.33 11.47
CA ASP A 517 -8.66 0.66 10.55
C ASP A 517 -8.64 2.12 11.05
N HIS A 518 -8.66 2.35 12.36
CA HIS A 518 -8.51 3.68 12.95
C HIS A 518 -7.23 4.41 12.50
N LEU A 519 -6.16 3.68 12.17
CA LEU A 519 -4.89 4.28 11.75
C LEU A 519 -5.03 5.12 10.49
N ALA A 520 -5.84 4.69 9.51
CA ALA A 520 -6.06 5.43 8.27
C ALA A 520 -6.70 6.81 8.54
N PHE A 521 -7.62 6.88 9.50
CA PHE A 521 -8.31 8.11 9.91
C PHE A 521 -7.38 9.01 10.73
N TYR A 522 -6.61 8.42 11.65
CA TYR A 522 -5.64 9.16 12.45
C TYR A 522 -4.59 9.84 11.57
N MET A 523 -4.05 9.12 10.56
CA MET A 523 -3.10 9.67 9.58
C MET A 523 -3.70 10.80 8.73
N ALA A 524 -5.04 10.88 8.67
CA ALA A 524 -5.77 11.96 8.02
C ALA A 524 -6.21 13.08 8.99
N ASN A 525 -5.64 13.13 10.19
CA ASN A 525 -5.93 14.12 11.25
C ASN A 525 -7.38 14.09 11.77
N VAL A 526 -8.02 12.92 11.78
CA VAL A 526 -9.31 12.70 12.43
C VAL A 526 -9.07 12.13 13.84
N PRO A 527 -9.70 12.66 14.91
CA PRO A 527 -9.64 12.05 16.24
C PRO A 527 -10.16 10.62 16.23
N VAL A 528 -9.47 9.70 16.89
CA VAL A 528 -9.81 8.27 16.88
C VAL A 528 -9.88 7.66 18.28
N LEU A 529 -10.78 6.69 18.45
CA LEU A 529 -10.77 5.75 19.57
C LEU A 529 -10.84 4.33 19.02
N HIS A 530 -9.96 3.45 19.47
CA HIS A 530 -9.98 2.06 19.04
C HIS A 530 -10.07 1.12 20.25
N PHE A 531 -11.16 0.36 20.30
CA PHE A 531 -11.50 -0.57 21.37
C PHE A 531 -10.92 -1.95 21.07
N PHE A 532 -10.21 -2.52 22.05
CA PHE A 532 -9.46 -3.76 21.92
C PHE A 532 -9.39 -4.51 23.26
N THR A 533 -9.57 -5.84 23.24
CA THR A 533 -9.49 -6.67 24.47
C THR A 533 -8.18 -7.43 24.63
N GLY A 534 -7.25 -7.30 23.68
CA GLY A 534 -5.91 -7.87 23.76
C GLY A 534 -5.76 -9.17 22.98
N LEU A 535 -4.54 -9.45 22.54
CA LEU A 535 -4.21 -10.70 21.86
C LEU A 535 -4.44 -11.93 22.74
N HIS A 536 -4.66 -13.08 22.10
CA HIS A 536 -4.80 -14.38 22.75
C HIS A 536 -4.17 -15.49 21.91
N LYS A 537 -4.01 -16.67 22.51
CA LYS A 537 -3.31 -17.82 21.87
C LYS A 537 -3.95 -18.29 20.56
N ASP A 538 -5.25 -18.06 20.40
CA ASP A 538 -6.04 -18.46 19.23
C ASP A 538 -5.99 -17.43 18.07
N TYR A 539 -5.43 -16.23 18.29
CA TYR A 539 -5.33 -15.17 17.28
C TYR A 539 -4.71 -15.68 15.96
N HIS A 540 -5.32 -15.34 14.83
CA HIS A 540 -4.88 -15.75 13.48
C HIS A 540 -4.71 -17.28 13.32
N ARG A 541 -5.54 -18.07 14.02
CA ARG A 541 -5.55 -19.54 13.92
C ARG A 541 -6.96 -20.05 13.66
N PRO A 542 -7.11 -21.28 13.11
CA PRO A 542 -8.41 -21.95 12.98
C PRO A 542 -9.17 -22.09 14.29
N SER A 543 -8.46 -22.05 15.42
CA SER A 543 -9.06 -22.17 16.74
C SER A 543 -9.69 -20.88 17.27
N ASP A 544 -9.67 -19.76 16.53
CA ASP A 544 -10.40 -18.56 16.93
C ASP A 544 -11.89 -18.70 16.63
N ASP A 545 -12.64 -19.21 17.62
CA ASP A 545 -14.01 -19.71 17.45
C ASP A 545 -15.00 -19.15 18.50
N TYR A 546 -16.28 -19.12 18.14
CA TYR A 546 -17.32 -18.32 18.79
C TYR A 546 -17.66 -18.78 20.21
N GLU A 547 -17.37 -20.02 20.60
CA GLU A 547 -17.58 -20.50 21.98
C GLU A 547 -16.61 -19.87 22.97
N LYS A 548 -15.53 -19.25 22.49
CA LYS A 548 -14.46 -18.70 23.33
C LYS A 548 -14.68 -17.24 23.72
N LEU A 549 -15.74 -16.60 23.21
CA LEU A 549 -16.00 -15.18 23.43
C LEU A 549 -16.77 -14.91 24.73
N ASP A 550 -16.47 -13.75 25.33
CA ASP A 550 -17.16 -13.14 26.46
C ASP A 550 -18.28 -12.20 25.97
N TYR A 551 -19.48 -12.76 25.81
CA TYR A 551 -20.63 -12.01 25.29
C TYR A 551 -21.16 -10.95 26.26
N ASP A 552 -21.00 -11.13 27.56
CA ASP A 552 -21.34 -10.08 28.54
C ASP A 552 -20.38 -8.88 28.38
N GLY A 553 -19.08 -9.14 28.24
CA GLY A 553 -18.09 -8.13 27.92
C GLY A 553 -18.41 -7.39 26.62
N MET A 554 -18.73 -8.11 25.55
CA MET A 554 -19.15 -7.51 24.27
C MET A 554 -20.41 -6.64 24.40
N ARG A 555 -21.42 -7.11 25.14
CA ARG A 555 -22.64 -6.33 25.42
C ARG A 555 -22.30 -5.02 26.13
N ARG A 556 -21.51 -5.07 27.19
CA ARG A 556 -21.09 -3.86 27.94
C ARG A 556 -20.26 -2.91 27.08
N ILE A 557 -19.41 -3.42 26.18
CA ILE A 557 -18.67 -2.61 25.21
C ILE A 557 -19.62 -1.92 24.23
N ALA A 558 -20.62 -2.64 23.70
CA ALA A 558 -21.63 -2.08 22.80
C ALA A 558 -22.47 -0.99 23.49
N GLU A 559 -22.93 -1.22 24.70
CA GLU A 559 -23.71 -0.24 25.48
C GLU A 559 -22.87 1.02 25.79
N MET A 560 -21.63 0.84 26.28
CA MET A 560 -20.68 1.93 26.52
C MET A 560 -20.43 2.75 25.25
N SER A 561 -20.28 2.07 24.12
CA SER A 561 -19.99 2.70 22.83
C SER A 561 -21.19 3.49 22.31
N ALA A 562 -22.41 2.94 22.44
CA ALA A 562 -23.63 3.66 22.08
C ALA A 562 -23.82 4.93 22.94
N GLU A 563 -23.48 4.87 24.24
CA GLU A 563 -23.50 6.06 25.08
C GLU A 563 -22.42 7.08 24.67
N LEU A 564 -21.17 6.63 24.50
CA LEU A 564 -20.05 7.46 24.05
C LEU A 564 -20.41 8.23 22.77
N VAL A 565 -20.88 7.52 21.76
CA VAL A 565 -21.25 8.08 20.46
C VAL A 565 -22.40 9.06 20.61
N SER A 566 -23.39 8.77 21.45
CA SER A 566 -24.51 9.68 21.69
C SER A 566 -24.08 10.98 22.34
N GLN A 567 -23.14 10.95 23.29
CA GLN A 567 -22.57 12.15 23.88
C GLN A 567 -21.80 12.97 22.83
N LEU A 568 -20.97 12.33 22.00
CA LEU A 568 -20.25 13.00 20.92
C LEU A 568 -21.20 13.56 19.82
N ALA A 569 -22.26 12.83 19.49
CA ALA A 569 -23.20 13.23 18.44
C ALA A 569 -24.13 14.37 18.86
N THR A 570 -24.22 14.66 20.17
CA THR A 570 -25.06 15.74 20.73
C THR A 570 -24.26 16.87 21.36
N ALA A 571 -22.95 16.69 21.58
CA ALA A 571 -22.05 17.74 22.07
C ALA A 571 -22.09 18.97 21.16
N LYS A 572 -22.04 20.18 21.75
CA LYS A 572 -21.99 21.42 20.97
C LYS A 572 -20.68 21.51 20.19
N ASP A 573 -19.57 21.29 20.87
CA ASP A 573 -18.23 21.38 20.31
C ASP A 573 -17.73 20.02 19.82
N ARG A 574 -16.90 20.04 18.78
CA ARG A 574 -16.21 18.85 18.27
C ARG A 574 -14.92 18.58 19.07
N PRO A 575 -14.52 17.31 19.26
CA PRO A 575 -13.20 16.98 19.78
C PRO A 575 -12.13 17.63 18.90
N ARG A 576 -11.11 18.23 19.52
CA ARG A 576 -10.03 18.87 18.78
C ARG A 576 -8.93 17.85 18.56
N PHE A 577 -8.59 17.62 17.30
CA PHE A 577 -7.47 16.76 16.97
C PHE A 577 -6.20 17.29 17.64
N ALA A 578 -5.66 16.50 18.54
CA ALA A 578 -4.34 16.67 19.11
C ALA A 578 -3.45 15.65 18.42
N SER A 579 -2.36 16.11 17.81
CA SER A 579 -1.27 15.23 17.42
C SER A 579 -0.31 15.18 18.60
N PRO A 580 -0.16 14.04 19.30
CA PRO A 580 0.89 13.91 20.30
C PRO A 580 2.31 13.89 19.70
N PHE A 581 2.47 14.00 18.36
CA PHE A 581 3.69 13.61 17.65
C PHE A 581 4.36 14.76 16.88
N GLU A 582 4.91 15.72 17.64
CA GLU A 582 6.29 16.13 17.40
C GLU A 582 7.19 14.93 17.78
N GLY A 583 7.75 14.17 16.82
CA GLY A 583 8.78 13.13 17.14
C GLY A 583 8.59 11.71 16.61
N LEU A 584 7.68 11.45 15.67
CA LEU A 584 7.43 10.09 15.13
C LEU A 584 8.60 9.50 14.31
N VAL A 585 9.62 10.29 13.95
CA VAL A 585 10.71 9.84 13.07
C VAL A 585 11.70 8.90 13.80
N ASP A 586 11.79 8.98 15.13
CA ASP A 586 12.77 8.23 15.92
C ASP A 586 12.37 6.75 16.17
N PHE A 587 11.10 6.38 15.92
CA PHE A 587 10.60 5.03 16.16
C PHE A 587 10.53 4.13 14.90
N ILE A 588 10.75 4.70 13.70
CA ILE A 588 10.79 3.94 12.43
C ILE A 588 12.25 3.62 12.07
N GLU A 589 13.06 3.22 13.05
CA GLU A 589 14.25 2.40 12.79
C GLU A 589 13.89 0.92 13.04
N PRO A 590 14.33 -0.02 12.18
CA PRO A 590 14.10 -1.43 12.43
C PRO A 590 14.89 -1.83 13.68
N ILE A 591 14.24 -2.60 14.56
CA ILE A 591 14.84 -3.30 15.69
C ILE A 591 15.99 -4.17 15.15
N ALA A 592 17.19 -3.59 15.11
CA ALA A 592 18.44 -4.30 14.86
C ALA A 592 18.96 -4.82 16.22
N PRO A 593 19.49 -6.05 16.27
CA PRO A 593 20.06 -6.58 17.50
C PRO A 593 21.25 -5.72 17.97
N GLU A 594 21.42 -5.70 19.28
CA GLU A 594 22.33 -4.85 20.08
C GLU A 594 23.83 -5.00 19.73
N SER A 595 24.20 -5.82 18.74
CA SER A 595 25.57 -6.10 18.32
C SER A 595 26.09 -5.25 17.15
N ALA A 596 25.35 -4.25 16.65
CA ALA A 596 25.71 -3.48 15.45
C ALA A 596 26.28 -2.07 15.69
N ARG A 597 26.84 -1.77 16.87
CA ARG A 597 27.32 -0.40 17.24
C ARG A 597 28.71 0.01 16.73
N THR A 598 29.20 -0.54 15.63
CA THR A 598 30.50 -0.12 15.05
C THR A 598 30.43 0.07 13.53
N ARG A 599 29.40 0.75 13.02
CA ARG A 599 29.40 1.24 11.63
C ARG A 599 29.65 2.76 11.59
N PRO A 600 30.49 3.27 10.67
CA PRO A 600 30.70 4.70 10.50
C PRO A 600 29.40 5.39 10.04
N ARG A 601 29.11 6.56 10.63
CA ARG A 601 27.95 7.41 10.30
C ARG A 601 27.96 7.81 8.82
N GLN A 602 26.87 7.54 8.10
CA GLN A 602 26.71 7.87 6.67
C GLN A 602 25.95 9.20 6.52
N ALA A 603 26.20 9.92 5.43
CA ALA A 603 25.40 11.10 5.09
C ALA A 603 23.95 10.70 4.75
N PHE A 604 22.98 11.52 5.15
CA PHE A 604 21.58 11.36 4.78
C PHE A 604 20.96 12.67 4.33
N LEU A 605 19.96 12.58 3.44
CA LEU A 605 19.20 13.73 2.92
C LEU A 605 17.82 13.87 3.60
N GLY A 606 17.23 12.77 4.07
CA GLY A 606 15.95 12.80 4.78
C GLY A 606 14.73 12.84 3.86
N VAL A 607 14.76 12.07 2.77
CA VAL A 607 13.65 11.99 1.80
C VAL A 607 13.18 10.56 1.62
N VAL A 608 11.88 10.38 1.41
CA VAL A 608 11.25 9.10 1.06
C VAL A 608 10.70 9.21 -0.35
N ARG A 609 10.99 8.20 -1.17
CA ARG A 609 10.55 8.14 -2.57
C ARG A 609 9.03 8.02 -2.69
N ASP A 610 8.46 8.67 -3.69
CA ASP A 610 7.12 8.34 -4.20
C ASP A 610 7.16 7.07 -5.07
N PRO A 611 6.56 5.96 -4.60
CA PRO A 611 6.54 4.72 -5.37
C PRO A 611 5.70 4.80 -6.65
N ASN A 612 4.87 5.84 -6.82
CA ASN A 612 3.94 6.00 -7.94
C ASN A 612 4.50 6.87 -9.08
N TYR A 613 5.53 7.67 -8.82
CA TYR A 613 6.16 8.50 -9.83
C TYR A 613 6.92 7.67 -10.88
N ARG A 614 6.83 8.05 -12.16
CA ARG A 614 7.44 7.35 -13.31
C ARG A 614 8.21 8.30 -14.25
N GLY A 615 8.35 9.57 -13.88
CA GLY A 615 9.12 10.55 -14.65
C GLY A 615 10.62 10.51 -14.30
N PRO A 616 11.44 11.34 -14.97
CA PRO A 616 12.85 11.50 -14.62
C PRO A 616 13.03 12.15 -13.24
N GLY A 617 14.13 11.84 -12.57
CA GLY A 617 14.45 12.36 -11.23
C GLY A 617 13.93 11.52 -10.07
N PHE A 618 14.04 12.06 -8.86
CA PHE A 618 13.56 11.42 -7.63
C PHE A 618 12.38 12.20 -7.05
N ALA A 619 11.16 11.68 -7.19
CA ALA A 619 9.99 12.27 -6.59
C ALA A 619 9.92 12.01 -5.08
N VAL A 620 9.69 13.07 -4.32
CA VAL A 620 9.66 13.07 -2.87
C VAL A 620 8.23 12.86 -2.40
N ARG A 621 7.95 11.70 -1.79
CA ARG A 621 6.65 11.43 -1.13
C ARG A 621 6.54 12.10 0.21
N GLN A 622 7.65 12.06 0.95
CA GLN A 622 7.71 12.50 2.34
C GLN A 622 9.13 12.98 2.64
N ILE A 623 9.22 13.93 3.54
CA ILE A 623 10.47 14.48 4.05
C ILE A 623 10.54 14.20 5.56
N THR A 624 11.74 13.88 6.02
CA THR A 624 12.06 13.79 7.43
C THR A 624 12.01 15.18 8.06
N LYS A 625 11.11 15.38 9.04
CA LYS A 625 11.03 16.62 9.82
C LYS A 625 12.37 16.92 10.49
N SER A 626 12.79 18.18 10.46
CA SER A 626 14.10 18.69 10.90
C SER A 626 15.31 18.08 10.18
N GLY A 627 15.11 17.32 9.11
CA GLY A 627 16.17 16.75 8.30
C GLY A 627 16.75 17.72 7.27
N PRO A 628 17.89 17.38 6.64
CA PRO A 628 18.54 18.20 5.62
C PRO A 628 17.63 18.71 4.50
N ALA A 629 16.77 17.84 3.98
CA ALA A 629 15.81 18.19 2.93
C ALA A 629 14.77 19.22 3.39
N GLU A 630 14.23 19.13 4.61
CA GLU A 630 13.29 20.15 5.08
C GLU A 630 14.00 21.49 5.29
N LYS A 631 15.20 21.46 5.88
CA LYS A 631 16.04 22.64 6.10
C LYS A 631 16.45 23.36 4.81
N SER A 632 16.57 22.63 3.70
CA SER A 632 16.85 23.22 2.39
C SER A 632 15.62 23.81 1.69
N GLY A 633 14.41 23.60 2.24
CA GLY A 633 13.15 24.04 1.63
C GLY A 633 12.54 23.06 0.61
N LEU A 634 13.06 21.82 0.55
CA LEU A 634 12.43 20.73 -0.20
C LEU A 634 11.08 20.39 0.45
N GLN A 635 10.09 20.02 -0.37
CA GLN A 635 8.73 19.68 0.05
C GLN A 635 8.27 18.33 -0.52
N ALA A 636 7.29 17.71 0.15
CA ALA A 636 6.60 16.55 -0.44
C ALA A 636 5.89 16.98 -1.73
N GLY A 637 6.03 16.18 -2.79
CA GLY A 637 5.58 16.51 -4.14
C GLY A 637 6.67 17.07 -5.06
N ASP A 638 7.84 17.44 -4.53
CA ASP A 638 8.97 17.88 -5.35
C ASP A 638 9.65 16.71 -6.07
N VAL A 639 10.25 16.98 -7.22
CA VAL A 639 11.12 16.04 -7.93
C VAL A 639 12.55 16.55 -7.88
N VAL A 640 13.46 15.81 -7.24
CA VAL A 640 14.89 16.13 -7.25
C VAL A 640 15.48 15.77 -8.61
N ILE A 641 16.05 16.76 -9.29
CA ILE A 641 16.63 16.66 -10.64
C ILE A 641 18.15 16.66 -10.59
N GLN A 642 18.76 17.27 -9.55
CA GLN A 642 20.22 17.30 -9.37
C GLN A 642 20.57 17.44 -7.89
N LEU A 643 21.63 16.77 -7.45
CA LEU A 643 22.26 16.94 -6.15
C LEU A 643 23.77 17.03 -6.32
N GLY A 644 24.38 18.13 -5.89
CA GLY A 644 25.78 18.43 -6.20
C GLY A 644 26.00 18.53 -7.71
N ASP A 645 27.04 17.85 -8.20
CA ASP A 645 27.34 17.74 -9.63
C ASP A 645 26.60 16.56 -10.31
N THR A 646 25.80 15.81 -9.55
CA THR A 646 25.12 14.60 -10.06
C THR A 646 23.71 14.94 -10.52
N VAL A 647 23.46 14.82 -11.83
CA VAL A 647 22.11 14.84 -12.40
C VAL A 647 21.39 13.55 -12.03
N ILE A 648 20.25 13.67 -11.36
CA ILE A 648 19.39 12.58 -10.95
C ILE A 648 18.44 12.30 -12.12
N ARG A 649 18.71 11.24 -12.87
CA ARG A 649 17.90 10.85 -14.04
C ARG A 649 16.82 9.86 -13.64
N GLU A 650 17.11 8.99 -12.69
CA GLU A 650 16.19 8.00 -12.11
C GLU A 650 16.31 7.96 -10.59
N SER A 651 15.32 7.38 -9.92
CA SER A 651 15.27 7.39 -8.45
C SER A 651 16.43 6.68 -7.77
N GLU A 652 17.04 5.75 -8.47
CA GLU A 652 18.16 4.92 -8.04
C GLU A 652 19.47 5.74 -7.98
N ASP A 653 19.56 6.87 -8.69
CA ASP A 653 20.74 7.73 -8.72
C ASP A 653 20.96 8.48 -7.40
N LEU A 654 19.88 8.82 -6.68
CA LEU A 654 19.95 9.69 -5.51
C LEU A 654 20.65 9.01 -4.31
N THR A 655 20.41 7.71 -4.12
CA THR A 655 20.96 7.00 -2.94
C THR A 655 22.49 6.87 -2.98
N PRO A 656 23.12 6.43 -4.09
CA PRO A 656 24.57 6.47 -4.23
C PRO A 656 25.14 7.89 -4.16
N CYS A 657 24.46 8.87 -4.75
CA CYS A 657 24.87 10.28 -4.71
C CYS A 657 24.98 10.79 -3.27
N VAL A 658 23.95 10.57 -2.44
CA VAL A 658 23.97 10.95 -1.01
C VAL A 658 25.05 10.17 -0.24
N ARG A 659 25.24 8.88 -0.53
CA ARG A 659 26.26 8.05 0.13
C ARG A 659 27.70 8.44 -0.21
N ALA A 660 27.94 9.03 -1.39
CA ALA A 660 29.25 9.51 -1.81
C ALA A 660 29.63 10.84 -1.13
N MET A 661 28.67 11.54 -0.54
CA MET A 661 28.88 12.81 0.15
C MET A 661 29.19 12.61 1.65
N ARG A 662 29.81 13.62 2.27
CA ARG A 662 30.15 13.61 3.70
C ARG A 662 29.05 14.25 4.54
N PRO A 663 28.80 13.79 5.78
CA PRO A 663 28.02 14.56 6.74
C PRO A 663 28.60 15.97 6.92
N GLY A 664 27.74 16.97 6.97
CA GLY A 664 28.09 18.39 7.00
C GLY A 664 28.41 19.01 5.63
N GLN A 665 28.42 18.23 4.54
CA GLN A 665 28.69 18.75 3.20
C GLN A 665 27.49 19.55 2.68
N ARG A 666 27.76 20.79 2.28
CA ARG A 666 26.83 21.63 1.52
C ARG A 666 26.87 21.24 0.04
N ALA A 667 25.70 21.10 -0.59
CA ALA A 667 25.56 20.77 -1.99
C ALA A 667 24.40 21.55 -2.63
N PRO A 668 24.55 22.02 -3.89
CA PRO A 668 23.43 22.53 -4.66
C PRO A 668 22.40 21.42 -4.89
N LEU A 669 21.12 21.78 -4.85
CA LEU A 669 19.99 20.88 -5.00
C LEU A 669 19.01 21.50 -5.99
N VAL A 670 18.86 20.90 -7.17
CA VAL A 670 17.90 21.37 -8.19
C VAL A 670 16.66 20.49 -8.13
N ILE A 671 15.50 21.13 -8.02
CA ILE A 671 14.21 20.45 -7.91
C ILE A 671 13.23 20.98 -8.95
N GLU A 672 12.20 20.20 -9.23
CA GLU A 672 11.02 20.62 -9.96
C GLU A 672 9.79 20.53 -9.05
N ARG A 673 9.06 21.64 -8.95
CA ARG A 673 7.82 21.76 -8.17
C ARG A 673 6.74 22.33 -9.07
N HIS A 674 5.67 21.57 -9.28
CA HIS A 674 4.56 21.93 -10.18
C HIS A 674 5.01 22.34 -11.60
N GLY A 675 6.08 21.70 -12.12
CA GLY A 675 6.64 21.99 -13.44
C GLY A 675 7.60 23.18 -13.52
N THR A 676 7.86 23.87 -12.39
CA THR A 676 8.82 24.97 -12.29
C THR A 676 10.09 24.49 -11.59
N ARG A 677 11.26 24.87 -12.11
CA ARG A 677 12.55 24.52 -11.50
C ARG A 677 12.93 25.49 -10.39
N PHE A 678 13.45 24.96 -9.30
CA PHE A 678 14.00 25.73 -8.19
C PHE A 678 15.41 25.23 -7.88
N GLU A 679 16.29 26.17 -7.54
CA GLU A 679 17.63 25.89 -7.02
C GLU A 679 17.61 26.13 -5.52
N LEU A 680 17.95 25.08 -4.78
CA LEU A 680 18.06 25.05 -3.33
C LEU A 680 19.50 24.72 -2.97
N GLU A 681 19.83 24.89 -1.70
CA GLU A 681 21.10 24.42 -1.14
C GLU A 681 20.82 23.55 0.07
N VAL A 682 21.46 22.38 0.14
CA VAL A 682 21.27 21.42 1.22
C VAL A 682 22.57 21.11 1.94
N THR A 683 22.52 21.05 3.27
CA THR A 683 23.62 20.55 4.10
C THR A 683 23.26 19.16 4.59
N LEU A 684 23.95 18.13 4.10
CA LEU A 684 23.69 16.74 4.52
C LEU A 684 24.09 16.53 5.98
N GLU A 685 23.37 15.66 6.68
CA GLU A 685 23.63 15.35 8.10
C GLU A 685 24.05 13.88 8.26
N ALA A 686 24.55 13.51 9.44
CA ALA A 686 24.94 12.14 9.75
C ALA A 686 23.75 11.34 10.26
N LYS A 687 23.57 10.12 9.73
CA LYS A 687 22.63 9.12 10.26
C LYS A 687 23.36 8.18 11.22
#